data_AF-A0A7C1JT26-F1
#
_entry.id   AF-A0A7C1JT26-F1
#
_cell.length_a   1.000
_cell.length_b   1.000
_cell.length_c   1.000
_cell.angle_alpha   90.00
_cell.angle_beta   90.00
_cell.angle_gamma   90.00
#
_symmetry.space_group_name_H-M   'P 1'
#
loop_
_entity.id
_entity.type
_entity.pdbx_description
1 polymer ?
#
loop_
_entity_poly.entity_id
_entity_poly.type
_entity_poly.pdbx_seq_one_letter_code
_entity_poly.pdbx_strand_id
1 'polypeptide(L)'
;MHSSTQSQCSLPGQQGLYHPRFEHDACGIGFIAHVEGKRSHRILEMALEALCNHAHRGAVADDRKTGDGAGVLTQLPYEFFARELRRIGIEPPPQGDLAVGQLFLNKANGEDRARARDLIQEILTEMKLEVLAFRSVPVIESALGQRALYSRPWLGQVLVRRTDAASEAGDAFERLLYLARKRIINTAKERGIQRLYIASFSSRTIVYKGLVLANELAHFYPDLSDPEYKTAIAVFHQRYSTNTFPTWERAQPFRLVCHNGEINTLQGNENWMRAREADLESPYWENPAEQLRPIIARDSSDSGKFDNVLELLVRSGRDIRHALMMMVPEAWERLPEGEVTPERRAFYEYHSALMEPWDGPAALTYTDGRIVGTAMDRNGLRPARYVILDNGIVISASEVGSVAYDESRVIRKGRIGPGQIFCVDTARGVIMDDEEITQKFAARRPYDRWIKDNLVHLDDLVKKVHVAIEGNGQLAGVNGHALTGQDAHALPSQRAPLSNRQASFGYTSEEMIVILRPMITTGQEPVGAMGDDTPPAAMSKLPRPLFHYFKQRFAEVTNPPIDPLREELVMSLRMLLGKRANLLSETPEAVRLIALSSPILSPEQMAALRMQTMPEFATATVDAVWQAPSGEEVTPEQAGAALRAAVEKLCRDAEEAVRNGACILFISDEKADIHTLPIPSLLAIGAVHHHLIRQGLRMRASLVSVSGEPREVHHFACLIGYGANAVYPYLAYETIEELVHEGRKTGALTVEQARKNFIKAIDKGLLKVMSKMGISTIDAYCGAQIFEALGIGQELLDIAFVDTPSLLGGVGFASVAEDVLAWHRYGYPNSDLSQAVKLVTWGLYKARRGGELHEWSPQVVHALTQVARPKKPEDIPANYRKYADLVNSMKLAPRHLLDFRRVRPSIPVTQVEPAERILRRFSTAAM
;
A
#
# COMPACT_ATOMS: atom_id res chain seq x y z
N MET A 1 20.54 37.17 21.33
CA MET A 1 20.14 35.76 21.55
C MET A 1 20.33 35.03 20.23
N HIS A 2 21.56 34.59 20.00
CA HIS A 2 22.01 33.81 18.85
C HIS A 2 22.45 32.45 19.40
N SER A 3 21.74 31.36 19.07
CA SER A 3 22.26 29.99 18.93
C SER A 3 21.10 29.00 18.74
N SER A 4 20.78 28.63 17.50
CA SER A 4 20.05 27.37 17.19
C SER A 4 19.94 27.06 15.68
N THR A 5 20.99 27.28 14.89
CA THR A 5 20.99 26.91 13.45
C THR A 5 22.20 26.05 13.08
N GLN A 6 22.48 25.05 13.91
CA GLN A 6 23.35 23.93 13.55
C GLN A 6 22.64 22.64 13.92
N SER A 7 22.25 21.91 12.88
CA SER A 7 21.73 20.52 12.84
C SER A 7 20.38 20.46 12.17
N GLN A 8 20.37 20.12 10.87
CA GLN A 8 19.40 19.23 10.21
C GLN A 8 19.62 19.32 8.68
N CYS A 9 20.48 18.44 8.16
CA CYS A 9 20.57 18.14 6.73
C CYS A 9 20.17 16.68 6.47
N SER A 10 19.23 16.19 7.28
CA SER A 10 18.36 15.04 7.00
C SER A 10 17.06 15.56 6.36
N LEU A 11 16.24 14.69 5.78
CA LEU A 11 14.82 15.00 5.55
C LEU A 11 14.28 15.67 6.83
N PRO A 12 13.54 16.79 6.73
CA PRO A 12 12.87 17.31 7.90
C PRO A 12 12.02 16.17 8.46
N GLY A 13 12.14 15.95 9.77
CA GLY A 13 11.23 15.03 10.46
C GLY A 13 9.78 15.47 10.23
N GLN A 14 8.83 14.63 10.63
CA GLN A 14 7.42 15.02 10.60
C GLN A 14 7.26 16.40 11.27
N GLN A 15 6.74 17.38 10.54
CA GLN A 15 6.55 18.74 11.04
C GLN A 15 5.20 19.27 10.55
N GLY A 16 4.29 19.54 11.48
CA GLY A 16 2.92 19.94 11.15
C GLY A 16 2.24 18.88 10.28
N LEU A 17 1.73 19.29 9.11
CA LEU A 17 1.02 18.42 8.17
C LEU A 17 1.94 17.62 7.24
N TYR A 18 3.25 17.89 7.25
CA TYR A 18 4.20 17.22 6.38
C TYR A 18 4.68 15.89 6.99
N HIS A 19 4.64 14.82 6.19
CA HIS A 19 5.24 13.53 6.52
C HIS A 19 6.08 13.01 5.33
N PRO A 20 7.37 12.66 5.51
CA PRO A 20 8.28 12.17 4.44
C PRO A 20 7.84 10.91 3.66
N ARG A 21 6.72 10.29 4.04
CA ARG A 21 6.24 9.05 3.43
C ARG A 21 5.25 9.29 2.29
N PHE A 22 4.69 10.49 2.18
CA PHE A 22 3.72 10.86 1.13
C PHE A 22 4.42 11.47 -0.09
N GLU A 23 5.62 10.98 -0.37
CA GLU A 23 6.56 11.53 -1.34
C GLU A 23 6.54 10.66 -2.62
N HIS A 24 6.33 11.28 -3.79
CA HIS A 24 6.05 10.61 -5.08
C HIS A 24 6.84 11.23 -6.25
N ASP A 25 7.06 10.45 -7.33
CA ASP A 25 7.91 10.80 -8.49
C ASP A 25 7.32 10.39 -9.86
N ALA A 26 7.72 11.07 -10.95
CA ALA A 26 7.41 10.72 -12.34
C ALA A 26 8.64 10.94 -13.22
N CYS A 27 8.93 10.13 -14.25
CA CYS A 27 10.30 10.10 -14.81
C CYS A 27 10.41 9.83 -16.32
N GLY A 28 11.64 9.95 -16.82
CA GLY A 28 12.10 9.38 -18.08
C GLY A 28 13.07 8.22 -17.80
N ILE A 29 12.90 7.08 -18.46
CA ILE A 29 13.73 5.87 -18.25
C ILE A 29 14.06 5.15 -19.55
N GLY A 30 15.08 4.31 -19.49
CA GLY A 30 15.41 3.37 -20.56
C GLY A 30 16.73 2.66 -20.36
N PHE A 31 17.07 1.82 -21.34
CA PHE A 31 18.37 1.16 -21.41
C PHE A 31 18.91 1.11 -22.84
N ILE A 32 20.22 0.95 -22.94
CA ILE A 32 20.93 0.63 -24.17
C ILE A 32 21.81 -0.58 -23.91
N ALA A 33 21.77 -1.56 -24.80
CA ALA A 33 22.53 -2.77 -24.67
C ALA A 33 23.07 -3.29 -25.99
N HIS A 34 24.20 -3.97 -25.95
CA HIS A 34 24.69 -4.78 -27.05
C HIS A 34 24.33 -6.25 -26.83
N VAL A 35 23.60 -6.87 -27.76
CA VAL A 35 23.06 -8.24 -27.63
C VAL A 35 24.15 -9.25 -27.28
N GLU A 36 25.28 -9.24 -27.99
CA GLU A 36 26.41 -10.16 -27.75
C GLU A 36 27.35 -9.75 -26.60
N GLY A 37 26.99 -8.75 -25.79
CA GLY A 37 27.82 -8.31 -24.67
C GLY A 37 29.11 -7.58 -25.05
N LYS A 38 29.25 -7.15 -26.31
CA LYS A 38 30.41 -6.36 -26.78
C LYS A 38 30.43 -4.99 -26.09
N ARG A 39 31.47 -4.76 -25.29
CA ARG A 39 31.63 -3.53 -24.49
C ARG A 39 32.24 -2.40 -25.32
N SER A 40 31.63 -1.22 -25.28
CA SER A 40 32.22 -0.01 -25.87
C SER A 40 31.80 1.24 -25.09
N HIS A 41 32.55 2.32 -25.27
CA HIS A 41 32.16 3.62 -24.71
C HIS A 41 30.91 4.20 -25.40
N ARG A 42 30.69 3.84 -26.67
CA ARG A 42 29.52 4.29 -27.45
C ARG A 42 28.19 3.92 -26.79
N ILE A 43 28.11 2.78 -26.10
CA ILE A 43 26.89 2.39 -25.36
C ILE A 43 26.57 3.39 -24.25
N LEU A 44 27.59 3.87 -23.54
CA LEU A 44 27.43 4.90 -22.51
C LEU A 44 27.09 6.25 -23.13
N GLU A 45 27.78 6.66 -24.20
CA GLU A 45 27.47 7.91 -24.91
C GLU A 45 26.00 7.98 -25.36
N MET A 46 25.49 6.90 -25.95
CA MET A 46 24.10 6.82 -26.39
C MET A 46 23.14 6.90 -25.19
N ALA A 47 23.48 6.33 -24.03
CA ALA A 47 22.63 6.39 -22.84
C ALA A 47 22.62 7.80 -22.22
N LEU A 48 23.75 8.50 -22.27
CA LEU A 48 23.84 9.90 -21.85
C LEU A 48 23.09 10.82 -22.82
N GLU A 49 23.18 10.59 -24.13
CA GLU A 49 22.36 11.27 -25.14
C GLU A 49 20.87 11.07 -24.87
N ALA A 50 20.45 9.82 -24.58
CA ALA A 50 19.08 9.52 -24.19
C ALA A 50 18.65 10.29 -22.95
N LEU A 51 19.49 10.33 -21.92
CA LEU A 51 19.22 11.05 -20.69
C LEU A 51 19.02 12.55 -20.96
N CYS A 52 19.90 13.18 -21.75
CA CYS A 52 19.77 14.58 -22.19
C CYS A 52 18.43 14.86 -22.88
N ASN A 53 18.01 13.96 -23.77
CA ASN A 53 16.76 14.11 -24.52
C ASN A 53 15.50 13.90 -23.68
N HIS A 54 15.62 13.46 -22.43
CA HIS A 54 14.51 13.42 -21.46
C HIS A 54 14.48 14.63 -20.53
N ALA A 55 15.33 15.65 -20.74
CA ALA A 55 15.38 16.82 -19.87
C ALA A 55 14.06 17.62 -19.85
N HIS A 56 13.24 17.59 -20.92
CA HIS A 56 11.90 18.21 -20.93
C HIS A 56 10.90 17.53 -19.97
N ARG A 57 11.22 16.34 -19.49
CA ARG A 57 10.47 15.62 -18.46
C ARG A 57 11.01 15.85 -17.05
N GLY A 58 12.00 16.73 -16.85
CA GLY A 58 12.56 17.08 -15.55
C GLY A 58 12.08 18.45 -15.07
N ALA A 59 11.86 18.61 -13.77
CA ALA A 59 11.66 19.92 -13.17
C ALA A 59 13.03 20.55 -12.90
N VAL A 60 13.10 21.86 -13.09
CA VAL A 60 14.28 22.66 -12.80
C VAL A 60 13.93 23.62 -11.68
N ALA A 61 14.76 23.66 -10.64
CA ALA A 61 14.57 24.58 -9.54
C ALA A 61 14.67 26.06 -10.00
N ASP A 62 14.30 26.98 -9.11
CA ASP A 62 14.38 28.42 -9.29
C ASP A 62 15.81 28.92 -9.67
N ASP A 63 16.84 28.17 -9.30
CA ASP A 63 18.24 28.44 -9.67
C ASP A 63 18.60 28.05 -11.13
N ARG A 64 17.66 27.47 -11.89
CA ARG A 64 17.80 26.99 -13.27
C ARG A 64 18.89 25.94 -13.50
N LYS A 65 19.49 25.38 -12.44
CA LYS A 65 20.63 24.45 -12.50
C LYS A 65 20.44 23.19 -11.66
N THR A 66 19.60 23.24 -10.63
CA THR A 66 19.29 22.09 -9.80
C THR A 66 18.14 21.31 -10.43
N GLY A 67 18.40 20.05 -10.79
CA GLY A 67 17.37 19.08 -11.18
C GLY A 67 17.03 18.12 -10.03
N ASP A 68 15.88 17.46 -10.14
CA ASP A 68 15.36 16.56 -9.10
C ASP A 68 16.12 15.23 -8.96
N GLY A 69 16.98 14.92 -9.93
CA GLY A 69 17.90 13.78 -9.91
C GLY A 69 18.08 13.14 -11.27
N ALA A 70 19.31 12.77 -11.59
CA ALA A 70 19.67 12.02 -12.80
C ALA A 70 20.73 10.96 -12.47
N GLY A 71 20.77 9.89 -13.27
CA GLY A 71 21.80 8.88 -13.10
C GLY A 71 21.84 7.84 -14.20
N VAL A 72 22.93 7.07 -14.17
CA VAL A 72 23.19 5.93 -15.04
C VAL A 72 23.71 4.75 -14.21
N LEU A 73 23.25 3.55 -14.53
CA LEU A 73 23.77 2.27 -14.06
C LEU A 73 24.42 1.59 -15.25
N THR A 74 25.68 1.17 -15.10
CA THR A 74 26.40 0.41 -16.14
C THR A 74 26.93 -0.89 -15.58
N GLN A 75 27.45 -1.75 -16.47
CA GLN A 75 28.38 -2.78 -16.01
C GLN A 75 29.63 -2.12 -15.42
N LEU A 76 30.31 -2.82 -14.51
CA LEU A 76 31.56 -2.37 -13.93
C LEU A 76 32.63 -2.25 -15.05
N PRO A 77 33.17 -1.05 -15.30
CA PRO A 77 34.19 -0.82 -16.33
C PRO A 77 35.55 -1.31 -15.80
N TYR A 78 35.82 -2.60 -15.91
CA TYR A 78 37.00 -3.23 -15.34
C TYR A 78 38.31 -2.55 -15.75
N GLU A 79 38.53 -2.29 -17.03
CA GLU A 79 39.77 -1.70 -17.53
C GLU A 79 40.06 -0.33 -16.91
N PHE A 80 39.02 0.50 -16.77
CA PHE A 80 39.10 1.79 -16.11
C PHE A 80 39.60 1.64 -14.67
N PHE A 81 38.97 0.77 -13.86
CA PHE A 81 39.37 0.58 -12.46
C PHE A 81 40.71 -0.15 -12.31
N ALA A 82 41.04 -1.07 -13.22
CA ALA A 82 42.32 -1.74 -13.27
C ALA A 82 43.46 -0.73 -13.49
N ARG A 83 43.26 0.23 -14.40
CA ARG A 83 44.18 1.35 -14.61
C ARG A 83 44.28 2.25 -13.37
N GLU A 84 43.17 2.58 -12.72
CA GLU A 84 43.17 3.39 -11.49
C GLU A 84 43.93 2.72 -10.34
N LEU A 85 43.81 1.39 -10.17
CA LEU A 85 44.57 0.63 -9.18
C LEU A 85 46.08 0.64 -9.49
N ARG A 86 46.47 0.41 -10.75
CA ARG A 86 47.88 0.45 -11.16
C ARG A 86 48.51 1.83 -10.94
N ARG A 87 47.75 2.92 -11.14
CA ARG A 87 48.21 4.30 -10.88
C ARG A 87 48.63 4.53 -9.43
N ILE A 88 48.06 3.79 -8.48
CA ILE A 88 48.40 3.85 -7.04
C ILE A 88 49.29 2.69 -6.59
N GLY A 89 49.86 1.92 -7.52
CA GLY A 89 50.81 0.83 -7.24
C GLY A 89 50.16 -0.46 -6.76
N ILE A 90 48.87 -0.67 -7.02
CA ILE A 90 48.14 -1.89 -6.65
C ILE A 90 47.84 -2.72 -7.90
N GLU A 91 48.20 -4.01 -7.89
CA GLU A 91 47.86 -4.91 -8.99
C GLU A 91 46.35 -5.27 -8.95
N PRO A 92 45.59 -5.00 -10.02
CA PRO A 92 44.17 -5.32 -10.04
C PRO A 92 43.91 -6.84 -9.98
N PRO A 93 42.91 -7.28 -9.19
CA PRO A 93 42.46 -8.66 -9.27
C PRO A 93 41.79 -8.96 -10.62
N PRO A 94 41.59 -10.24 -10.98
CA PRO A 94 40.80 -10.61 -12.14
C PRO A 94 39.41 -9.94 -12.14
N GLN A 95 38.85 -9.71 -13.34
CA GLN A 95 37.59 -8.96 -13.50
C GLN A 95 36.42 -9.47 -12.63
N GLY A 96 36.29 -10.79 -12.44
CA GLY A 96 35.23 -11.37 -11.60
C GLY A 96 35.45 -11.23 -10.08
N ASP A 97 36.65 -10.83 -9.67
CA ASP A 97 37.08 -10.73 -8.29
C ASP A 97 37.20 -9.28 -7.82
N LEU A 98 37.05 -8.30 -8.72
CA LEU A 98 36.98 -6.88 -8.37
C LEU A 98 35.52 -6.49 -8.09
N ALA A 99 35.27 -5.88 -6.93
CA ALA A 99 34.02 -5.20 -6.62
C ALA A 99 34.25 -3.74 -6.27
N VAL A 100 33.25 -2.90 -6.57
CA VAL A 100 33.27 -1.48 -6.24
C VAL A 100 32.01 -1.09 -5.49
N GLY A 101 32.19 -0.46 -4.33
CA GLY A 101 31.12 0.18 -3.56
C GLY A 101 31.11 1.69 -3.82
N GLN A 102 30.03 2.23 -4.39
CA GLN A 102 29.82 3.67 -4.59
C GLN A 102 29.21 4.28 -3.33
N LEU A 103 29.94 5.17 -2.66
CA LEU A 103 29.65 5.69 -1.33
C LEU A 103 29.28 7.18 -1.35
N PHE A 104 28.20 7.52 -0.64
CA PHE A 104 27.81 8.88 -0.33
C PHE A 104 28.07 9.12 1.16
N LEU A 105 29.04 9.98 1.45
CA LEU A 105 29.52 10.25 2.81
C LEU A 105 29.24 11.70 3.22
N ASN A 106 29.41 12.01 4.50
CA ASN A 106 29.25 13.36 5.02
C ASN A 106 30.32 14.33 4.45
N LYS A 107 29.94 15.33 3.64
CA LYS A 107 30.89 16.31 3.05
C LYS A 107 31.51 17.25 4.09
N ALA A 108 30.74 17.68 5.08
CA ALA A 108 31.18 18.70 6.04
C ALA A 108 32.06 18.13 7.17
N ASN A 109 31.83 16.88 7.57
CA ASN A 109 32.49 16.28 8.73
C ASN A 109 33.55 15.24 8.33
N GLY A 110 34.83 15.56 8.50
CA GLY A 110 35.95 14.66 8.20
C GLY A 110 36.05 13.44 9.11
N GLU A 111 35.72 13.59 10.40
CA GLU A 111 35.73 12.51 11.37
C GLU A 111 34.60 11.49 11.08
N ASP A 112 33.41 11.96 10.73
CA ASP A 112 32.29 11.10 10.34
C ASP A 112 32.65 10.26 9.10
N ARG A 113 33.37 10.85 8.13
CA ARG A 113 33.89 10.10 6.97
C ARG A 113 34.94 9.06 7.36
N ALA A 114 35.85 9.38 8.27
CA ALA A 114 36.86 8.44 8.75
C ALA A 114 36.19 7.26 9.45
N ARG A 115 35.26 7.52 10.40
CA ARG A 115 34.46 6.48 11.07
C ARG A 115 33.71 5.58 10.07
N ALA A 116 33.16 6.16 9.01
CA ALA A 116 32.49 5.39 7.96
C ALA A 116 33.46 4.48 7.18
N ARG A 117 34.66 4.96 6.84
CA ARG A 117 35.69 4.15 6.15
C ARG A 117 36.21 3.04 7.06
N ASP A 118 36.46 3.34 8.33
CA ASP A 118 36.95 2.36 9.31
C ASP A 118 35.92 1.26 9.53
N LEU A 119 34.63 1.62 9.65
CA LEU A 119 33.54 0.65 9.74
C LEU A 119 33.45 -0.24 8.49
N ILE A 120 33.56 0.35 7.29
CA ILE A 120 33.55 -0.41 6.04
C ILE A 120 34.73 -1.37 6.00
N GLN A 121 35.93 -0.92 6.36
CA GLN A 121 37.13 -1.74 6.42
C GLN A 121 36.95 -2.91 7.41
N GLU A 122 36.48 -2.62 8.62
CA GLU A 122 36.21 -3.60 9.68
C GLU A 122 35.30 -4.72 9.18
N ILE A 123 34.10 -4.36 8.70
CA ILE A 123 33.09 -5.34 8.27
C ILE A 123 33.59 -6.16 7.08
N LEU A 124 34.23 -5.53 6.08
CA LEU A 124 34.74 -6.24 4.92
C LEU A 124 35.85 -7.22 5.31
N THR A 125 36.75 -6.83 6.21
CA THR A 125 37.83 -7.70 6.72
C THR A 125 37.28 -8.88 7.50
N GLU A 126 36.25 -8.68 8.34
CA GLU A 126 35.56 -9.77 9.05
C GLU A 126 34.95 -10.78 8.08
N MET A 127 34.37 -10.28 6.98
CA MET A 127 33.79 -11.08 5.89
C MET A 127 34.86 -11.63 4.92
N LYS A 128 36.14 -11.55 5.29
CA LYS A 128 37.31 -12.06 4.52
C LYS A 128 37.50 -11.40 3.17
N LEU A 129 36.91 -10.23 2.94
CA LEU A 129 37.14 -9.42 1.75
C LEU A 129 38.34 -8.50 1.95
N GLU A 130 39.17 -8.36 0.92
CA GLU A 130 40.35 -7.50 0.97
C GLU A 130 40.00 -6.13 0.40
N VAL A 131 40.15 -5.08 1.21
CA VAL A 131 39.99 -3.70 0.73
C VAL A 131 41.29 -3.26 0.06
N LEU A 132 41.20 -2.98 -1.24
CA LEU A 132 42.34 -2.54 -2.04
C LEU A 132 42.60 -1.04 -1.87
N ALA A 133 41.56 -0.23 -2.01
CA ALA A 133 41.68 1.22 -1.97
C ALA A 133 40.36 1.92 -1.66
N PHE A 134 40.46 3.08 -1.03
CA PHE A 134 39.39 4.08 -1.02
C PHE A 134 39.71 5.18 -2.02
N ARG A 135 38.94 5.26 -3.11
CA ARG A 135 39.06 6.28 -4.16
C ARG A 135 38.10 7.43 -3.90
N SER A 136 38.57 8.68 -4.00
CA SER A 136 37.65 9.83 -4.06
C SER A 136 37.19 10.02 -5.50
N VAL A 137 35.88 10.12 -5.73
CA VAL A 137 35.33 10.25 -7.08
C VAL A 137 35.59 11.68 -7.58
N PRO A 138 36.25 11.85 -8.75
CA PRO A 138 36.42 13.17 -9.36
C PRO A 138 35.06 13.79 -9.65
N VAL A 139 34.88 15.07 -9.29
CA VAL A 139 33.65 15.82 -9.56
C VAL A 139 33.90 17.25 -9.96
N ILE A 140 33.05 17.80 -10.82
CA ILE A 140 33.08 19.21 -11.24
C ILE A 140 31.93 19.95 -10.57
N GLU A 141 32.21 20.64 -9.46
CA GLU A 141 31.17 21.31 -8.66
C GLU A 141 30.45 22.45 -9.40
N SER A 142 31.09 23.07 -10.40
CA SER A 142 30.49 24.14 -11.21
C SER A 142 29.31 23.69 -12.08
N ALA A 143 29.17 22.38 -12.29
CA ALA A 143 28.04 21.76 -12.99
C ALA A 143 26.75 21.78 -12.15
N LEU A 144 26.85 22.00 -10.83
CA LEU A 144 25.70 21.94 -9.91
C LEU A 144 25.05 23.31 -9.69
N GLY A 145 23.74 23.29 -9.47
CA GLY A 145 23.02 24.40 -8.86
C GLY A 145 23.35 24.54 -7.37
N GLN A 146 23.01 25.69 -6.79
CA GLN A 146 23.45 26.06 -5.43
C GLN A 146 22.81 25.16 -4.37
N ARG A 147 21.56 24.74 -4.59
CA ARG A 147 20.83 23.78 -3.73
C ARG A 147 21.47 22.40 -3.76
N ALA A 148 21.74 21.86 -4.96
CA ALA A 148 22.41 20.57 -5.11
C ALA A 148 23.82 20.57 -4.52
N LEU A 149 24.57 21.67 -4.72
CA LEU A 149 25.93 21.81 -4.21
C LEU A 149 25.98 21.82 -2.67
N TYR A 150 25.02 22.49 -2.03
CA TYR A 150 24.91 22.56 -0.57
C TYR A 150 24.62 21.18 0.05
N SER A 151 23.71 20.41 -0.55
CA SER A 151 23.33 19.08 -0.06
C SER A 151 24.24 17.94 -0.53
N ARG A 152 25.24 18.25 -1.38
CA ARG A 152 26.13 17.26 -2.01
C ARG A 152 26.87 16.39 -0.99
N PRO A 153 26.80 15.05 -1.09
CA PRO A 153 27.63 14.17 -0.29
C PRO A 153 29.09 14.23 -0.74
N TRP A 154 30.01 13.82 0.13
CA TRP A 154 31.35 13.44 -0.32
C TRP A 154 31.23 12.11 -1.08
N LEU A 155 31.61 12.11 -2.35
CA LEU A 155 31.48 10.97 -3.25
C LEU A 155 32.78 10.16 -3.21
N GLY A 156 32.68 8.92 -2.74
CA GLY A 156 33.81 8.00 -2.60
C GLY A 156 33.50 6.64 -3.19
N GLN A 157 34.55 5.85 -3.41
CA GLN A 157 34.47 4.47 -3.86
C GLN A 157 35.36 3.61 -2.95
N VAL A 158 34.89 2.41 -2.61
CA VAL A 158 35.72 1.37 -2.01
C VAL A 158 35.94 0.27 -3.05
N LEU A 159 37.19 -0.04 -3.34
CA LEU A 159 37.60 -1.10 -4.26
C LEU A 159 37.98 -2.32 -3.44
N VAL A 160 37.38 -3.46 -3.76
CA VAL A 160 37.44 -4.68 -2.95
C VAL A 160 37.83 -5.86 -3.82
N ARG A 161 38.75 -6.69 -3.34
CA ARG A 161 39.11 -7.98 -3.92
C ARG A 161 38.36 -9.10 -3.20
N ARG A 162 37.71 -9.97 -3.98
CA ARG A 162 37.21 -11.26 -3.53
C ARG A 162 38.39 -12.16 -3.14
N THR A 163 38.31 -12.79 -1.97
CA THR A 163 39.24 -13.86 -1.61
C THR A 163 38.52 -15.21 -1.69
N ASP A 164 39.26 -16.29 -1.93
CA ASP A 164 38.68 -17.64 -1.95
C ASP A 164 38.13 -18.07 -0.59
N ALA A 165 38.61 -17.46 0.49
CA ALA A 165 38.07 -17.65 1.84
C ALA A 165 36.73 -16.91 2.07
N ALA A 166 36.40 -15.91 1.24
CA ALA A 166 35.18 -15.12 1.39
C ALA A 166 33.99 -15.76 0.68
N SER A 167 34.14 -16.09 -0.60
CA SER A 167 33.09 -16.72 -1.40
C SER A 167 33.65 -17.26 -2.72
N GLU A 168 32.86 -18.11 -3.39
CA GLU A 168 33.02 -18.35 -4.83
C GLU A 168 32.76 -17.06 -5.64
N ALA A 169 33.31 -17.00 -6.86
CA ALA A 169 33.05 -15.90 -7.79
C ALA A 169 31.60 -15.91 -8.33
N GLY A 170 31.19 -14.81 -8.97
CA GLY A 170 29.87 -14.74 -9.59
C GLY A 170 28.75 -14.49 -8.57
N ASP A 171 27.70 -15.30 -8.59
CA ASP A 171 26.49 -15.02 -7.79
C ASP A 171 26.74 -15.12 -6.28
N ALA A 172 27.64 -16.00 -5.84
CA ALA A 172 28.02 -16.09 -4.42
C ALA A 172 28.71 -14.80 -3.93
N PHE A 173 29.59 -14.24 -4.75
CA PHE A 173 30.23 -12.96 -4.44
C PHE A 173 29.23 -11.81 -4.40
N GLU A 174 28.31 -11.74 -5.36
CA GLU A 174 27.25 -10.72 -5.35
C GLU A 174 26.33 -10.83 -4.11
N ARG A 175 26.02 -12.05 -3.65
CA ARG A 175 25.27 -12.28 -2.40
C ARG A 175 26.04 -11.80 -1.18
N LEU A 176 27.34 -12.08 -1.12
CA LEU A 176 28.20 -11.62 -0.02
C LEU A 176 28.27 -10.09 0.03
N LEU A 177 28.38 -9.42 -1.11
CA LEU A 177 28.38 -7.96 -1.21
C LEU A 177 27.03 -7.35 -0.80
N TYR A 178 25.91 -8.00 -1.14
CA TYR A 178 24.59 -7.61 -0.64
C TYR A 178 24.53 -7.67 0.90
N LEU A 179 24.96 -8.78 1.48
CA LEU A 179 25.02 -8.94 2.94
C LEU A 179 25.95 -7.91 3.59
N ALA A 180 27.14 -7.69 3.03
CA ALA A 180 28.10 -6.70 3.51
C ALA A 180 27.49 -5.30 3.52
N ARG A 181 26.80 -4.91 2.44
CA ARG A 181 26.11 -3.62 2.35
C ARG A 181 25.03 -3.48 3.44
N LYS A 182 24.23 -4.51 3.69
CA LYS A 182 23.19 -4.50 4.73
C LYS A 182 23.83 -4.32 6.12
N ARG A 183 24.86 -5.10 6.42
CA ARG A 183 25.60 -5.02 7.68
C ARG A 183 26.24 -3.66 7.90
N ILE A 184 26.93 -3.12 6.88
CA ILE A 184 27.54 -1.78 6.93
C ILE A 184 26.50 -0.71 7.25
N ILE A 185 25.36 -0.69 6.56
CA ILE A 185 24.34 0.34 6.76
C ILE A 185 23.66 0.22 8.13
N ASN A 186 23.36 -1.00 8.58
CA ASN A 186 22.74 -1.21 9.89
C ASN A 186 23.67 -0.82 11.03
N THR A 187 24.93 -1.30 11.00
CA THR A 187 25.92 -0.97 12.02
C THR A 187 26.30 0.51 11.99
N ALA A 188 26.27 1.17 10.82
CA ALA A 188 26.48 2.61 10.73
C ALA A 188 25.40 3.40 11.46
N LYS A 189 24.13 2.98 11.37
CA LYS A 189 23.02 3.59 12.11
C LYS A 189 23.19 3.40 13.61
N GLU A 190 23.54 2.19 14.05
CA GLU A 190 23.80 1.86 15.46
C GLU A 190 24.94 2.69 16.05
N ARG A 191 26.03 2.88 15.28
CA ARG A 191 27.20 3.68 15.69
C ARG A 191 27.02 5.20 15.51
N GLY A 192 25.83 5.65 15.12
CA GLY A 192 25.53 7.07 14.94
C GLY A 192 26.39 7.75 13.86
N ILE A 193 26.68 7.05 12.75
CA ILE A 193 27.30 7.65 11.57
C ILE A 193 26.23 8.46 10.84
N GLN A 194 26.49 9.76 10.66
CA GLN A 194 25.44 10.70 10.26
C GLN A 194 25.00 10.52 8.81
N ARG A 195 25.95 10.26 7.90
CA ARG A 195 25.64 10.07 6.47
C ARG A 195 26.53 9.02 5.84
N LEU A 196 25.98 7.82 5.65
CA LEU A 196 26.55 6.75 4.85
C LEU A 196 25.44 6.10 4.00
N TYR A 197 25.50 6.30 2.69
CA TYR A 197 24.64 5.63 1.73
C TYR A 197 25.49 4.93 0.67
N ILE A 198 25.10 3.72 0.31
CA ILE A 198 25.79 2.90 -0.69
C ILE A 198 24.88 2.81 -1.93
N ALA A 199 25.23 3.53 -2.99
CA ALA A 199 24.43 3.61 -4.21
C ALA A 199 24.44 2.27 -4.97
N SER A 200 25.61 1.66 -5.07
CA SER A 200 25.83 0.30 -5.59
C SER A 200 26.99 -0.34 -4.84
N PHE A 201 26.97 -1.66 -4.67
CA PHE A 201 28.12 -2.42 -4.20
C PHE A 201 28.11 -3.80 -4.86
N SER A 202 28.89 -3.94 -5.94
CA SER A 202 28.80 -5.08 -6.84
C SER A 202 30.12 -5.29 -7.58
N SER A 203 30.35 -6.52 -8.02
CA SER A 203 31.37 -6.93 -8.99
C SER A 203 30.92 -6.78 -10.45
N ARG A 204 29.61 -6.55 -10.66
CA ARG A 204 28.96 -6.52 -11.98
C ARG A 204 28.50 -5.14 -12.39
N THR A 205 27.95 -4.37 -11.47
CA THR A 205 27.30 -3.09 -11.78
C THR A 205 27.85 -1.94 -10.93
N ILE A 206 27.74 -0.73 -11.47
CA ILE A 206 28.05 0.50 -10.74
C ILE A 206 27.05 1.59 -11.12
N VAL A 207 26.68 2.42 -10.15
CA VAL A 207 25.71 3.51 -10.32
C VAL A 207 26.38 4.86 -10.13
N TYR A 208 26.28 5.73 -11.13
CA TYR A 208 26.62 7.15 -11.06
C TYR A 208 25.34 7.97 -11.09
N LYS A 209 25.02 8.64 -9.98
CA LYS A 209 23.80 9.43 -9.85
C LYS A 209 23.98 10.64 -8.93
N GLY A 210 23.06 11.59 -9.01
CA GLY A 210 23.04 12.74 -8.13
C GLY A 210 21.92 13.72 -8.44
N LEU A 211 21.84 14.79 -7.65
CA LEU A 211 20.93 15.93 -7.91
C LEU A 211 21.52 16.83 -8.99
N VAL A 212 21.54 16.30 -10.21
CA VAL A 212 22.11 16.95 -11.38
C VAL A 212 21.07 16.99 -12.49
N LEU A 213 21.16 17.98 -13.37
CA LEU A 213 20.40 17.95 -14.62
C LEU A 213 20.94 16.81 -15.50
N ALA A 214 20.05 16.16 -16.25
CA ALA A 214 20.37 15.10 -17.19
C ALA A 214 21.60 15.41 -18.05
N ASN A 215 21.63 16.60 -18.65
CA ASN A 215 22.67 17.05 -19.57
C ASN A 215 24.01 17.40 -18.90
N GLU A 216 24.03 17.55 -17.58
CA GLU A 216 25.23 17.88 -16.82
C GLU A 216 25.85 16.64 -16.15
N LEU A 217 25.22 15.45 -16.21
CA LEU A 217 25.69 14.27 -15.49
C LEU A 217 27.12 13.86 -15.88
N ALA A 218 27.42 13.81 -17.18
CA ALA A 218 28.75 13.46 -17.70
C ALA A 218 29.79 14.54 -17.43
N HIS A 219 29.36 15.80 -17.35
CA HIS A 219 30.23 16.92 -16.97
C HIS A 219 30.55 16.88 -15.47
N PHE A 220 29.54 16.61 -14.63
CA PHE A 220 29.70 16.50 -13.18
C PHE A 220 30.58 15.33 -12.77
N TYR A 221 30.47 14.17 -13.45
CA TYR A 221 31.31 12.98 -13.24
C TYR A 221 32.26 12.75 -14.43
N PRO A 222 33.50 13.29 -14.39
CA PRO A 222 34.47 13.13 -15.48
C PRO A 222 34.77 11.68 -15.86
N ASP A 223 34.65 10.74 -14.91
CA ASP A 223 34.80 9.30 -15.15
C ASP A 223 33.90 8.80 -16.30
N LEU A 224 32.69 9.37 -16.45
CA LEU A 224 31.74 8.99 -17.49
C LEU A 224 32.15 9.44 -18.89
N SER A 225 33.11 10.37 -19.00
CA SER A 225 33.65 10.85 -20.27
C SER A 225 34.98 10.15 -20.64
N ASP A 226 35.45 9.20 -19.82
CA ASP A 226 36.70 8.48 -20.07
C ASP A 226 36.51 7.40 -21.15
N PRO A 227 37.30 7.39 -22.24
CA PRO A 227 37.18 6.40 -23.31
C PRO A 227 37.42 4.94 -22.88
N GLU A 228 38.10 4.71 -21.76
CA GLU A 228 38.27 3.37 -21.18
C GLU A 228 37.06 2.91 -20.36
N TYR A 229 36.10 3.80 -20.10
CA TYR A 229 34.81 3.45 -19.52
C TYR A 229 33.96 2.72 -20.57
N LYS A 230 34.17 1.41 -20.70
CA LYS A 230 33.48 0.55 -21.66
C LYS A 230 32.43 -0.32 -20.97
N THR A 231 31.21 -0.32 -21.50
CA THR A 231 30.10 -1.16 -21.03
C THR A 231 29.34 -1.77 -22.21
N ALA A 232 28.67 -2.90 -22.00
CA ALA A 232 27.70 -3.45 -22.94
C ALA A 232 26.25 -3.19 -22.53
N ILE A 233 26.01 -2.72 -21.30
CA ILE A 233 24.69 -2.34 -20.75
C ILE A 233 24.78 -0.96 -20.11
N ALA A 234 23.84 -0.08 -20.42
CA ALA A 234 23.65 1.18 -19.72
C ALA A 234 22.16 1.42 -19.48
N VAL A 235 21.77 1.60 -18.23
CA VAL A 235 20.41 1.95 -17.80
C VAL A 235 20.42 3.38 -17.31
N PHE A 236 19.53 4.23 -17.82
CA PHE A 236 19.48 5.65 -17.49
C PHE A 236 18.13 6.03 -16.88
N HIS A 237 18.14 7.09 -16.08
CA HIS A 237 16.92 7.62 -15.46
C HIS A 237 17.04 9.12 -15.21
N GLN A 238 16.00 9.87 -15.58
CA GLN A 238 15.78 11.26 -15.21
C GLN A 238 14.54 11.37 -14.31
N ARG A 239 14.71 11.96 -13.13
CA ARG A 239 13.65 12.15 -12.13
C ARG A 239 12.90 13.47 -12.35
N TYR A 240 11.60 13.44 -12.14
CA TYR A 240 10.74 14.59 -11.83
C TYR A 240 10.08 14.32 -10.49
N SER A 241 10.17 15.28 -9.57
CA SER A 241 9.45 15.18 -8.32
C SER A 241 8.35 16.21 -8.23
N THR A 242 7.13 15.73 -8.00
CA THR A 242 5.94 16.59 -7.90
C THR A 242 5.78 17.18 -6.49
N ASN A 243 6.29 16.51 -5.44
CA ASN A 243 6.06 16.88 -4.04
C ASN A 243 7.25 16.65 -3.07
N THR A 244 8.43 16.21 -3.55
CA THR A 244 9.57 15.88 -2.65
C THR A 244 10.58 17.00 -2.50
N PHE A 245 11.26 17.01 -1.35
CA PHE A 245 12.57 17.65 -1.28
C PHE A 245 13.59 16.73 -1.97
N PRO A 246 14.23 17.14 -3.07
CA PRO A 246 15.15 16.28 -3.78
C PRO A 246 16.36 15.94 -2.89
N THR A 247 16.68 14.65 -2.76
CA THR A 247 17.87 14.14 -2.05
C THR A 247 18.72 13.29 -2.98
N TRP A 248 20.03 13.31 -2.77
CA TRP A 248 20.99 12.60 -3.62
C TRP A 248 20.74 11.09 -3.64
N GLU A 249 20.38 10.54 -2.49
CA GLU A 249 20.14 9.12 -2.25
C GLU A 249 18.91 8.59 -3.01
N ARG A 250 17.92 9.47 -3.25
CA ARG A 250 16.67 9.15 -3.96
C ARG A 250 16.74 9.33 -5.48
N ALA A 251 17.80 9.95 -6.00
CA ALA A 251 18.06 9.88 -7.44
C ALA A 251 18.14 8.41 -7.87
N GLN A 252 17.78 8.13 -9.13
CA GLN A 252 17.81 6.79 -9.71
C GLN A 252 18.85 6.74 -10.84
N PRO A 253 19.30 5.54 -11.28
CA PRO A 253 18.86 4.19 -10.89
C PRO A 253 19.11 3.77 -9.43
N PHE A 254 18.38 2.75 -8.99
CA PHE A 254 18.72 1.97 -7.78
C PHE A 254 19.68 0.82 -8.15
N ARG A 255 19.70 -0.27 -7.38
CA ARG A 255 20.75 -1.30 -7.52
C ARG A 255 20.46 -2.24 -8.67
N LEU A 256 19.19 -2.57 -8.89
CA LEU A 256 18.74 -3.46 -9.95
C LEU A 256 17.72 -2.82 -10.88
N VAL A 257 17.03 -1.76 -10.45
CA VAL A 257 15.92 -1.18 -11.21
C VAL A 257 15.97 0.35 -11.25
N CYS A 258 15.43 0.91 -12.33
CA CYS A 258 14.90 2.27 -12.34
C CYS A 258 13.42 2.24 -12.74
N HIS A 259 12.64 3.12 -12.11
CA HIS A 259 11.20 3.10 -12.12
C HIS A 259 10.66 4.46 -12.58
N ASN A 260 9.82 4.42 -13.61
CA ASN A 260 8.98 5.54 -14.01
C ASN A 260 7.55 5.22 -13.63
N GLY A 261 7.03 5.91 -12.62
CA GLY A 261 5.72 5.61 -12.10
C GLY A 261 5.62 5.80 -10.59
N GLU A 262 4.56 5.24 -10.02
CA GLU A 262 4.25 5.31 -8.60
C GLU A 262 3.63 3.99 -8.14
N ILE A 263 4.12 3.44 -7.03
CA ILE A 263 3.51 2.27 -6.40
C ILE A 263 2.40 2.72 -5.45
N ASN A 264 1.14 2.56 -5.85
CA ASN A 264 -0.02 3.04 -5.09
C ASN A 264 -0.45 2.11 -3.94
N THR A 265 0.05 0.87 -3.91
CA THR A 265 -0.17 -0.11 -2.83
C THR A 265 0.97 -0.18 -1.80
N LEU A 266 1.91 0.79 -1.84
CA LEU A 266 3.18 0.74 -1.09
C LEU A 266 3.03 0.40 0.40
N GLN A 267 2.09 1.03 1.10
CA GLN A 267 1.91 0.82 2.54
C GLN A 267 1.51 -0.64 2.85
N GLY A 268 0.68 -1.25 2.00
CA GLY A 268 0.30 -2.66 2.11
C GLY A 268 1.50 -3.57 1.86
N ASN A 269 2.21 -3.33 0.76
CA ASN A 269 3.40 -4.09 0.41
C ASN A 269 4.47 -4.03 1.51
N GLU A 270 4.66 -2.87 2.13
CA GLU A 270 5.55 -2.72 3.29
C GLU A 270 5.10 -3.55 4.48
N ASN A 271 3.82 -3.48 4.83
CA ASN A 271 3.26 -4.21 5.97
C ASN A 271 3.36 -5.73 5.77
N TRP A 272 3.08 -6.22 4.56
CA TRP A 272 3.20 -7.62 4.21
C TRP A 272 4.65 -8.09 4.18
N MET A 273 5.57 -7.28 3.65
CA MET A 273 7.00 -7.62 3.73
C MET A 273 7.50 -7.65 5.17
N ARG A 274 7.10 -6.70 6.03
CA ARG A 274 7.39 -6.74 7.48
C ARG A 274 6.87 -8.02 8.13
N ALA A 275 5.65 -8.44 7.79
CA ALA A 275 5.06 -9.67 8.30
C ALA A 275 5.85 -10.92 7.87
N ARG A 276 6.45 -10.90 6.67
CA ARG A 276 7.24 -12.01 6.11
C ARG A 276 8.64 -12.11 6.69
N GLU A 277 9.22 -11.02 7.20
CA GLU A 277 10.61 -11.02 7.69
C GLU A 277 10.86 -12.09 8.78
N ALA A 278 9.82 -12.46 9.54
CA ALA A 278 9.81 -13.53 10.55
C ALA A 278 10.01 -14.94 10.01
N ASP A 279 9.46 -15.22 8.82
CA ASP A 279 9.38 -16.56 8.25
C ASP A 279 10.26 -16.70 6.99
N LEU A 280 11.18 -15.76 6.73
CA LEU A 280 12.14 -15.87 5.63
C LEU A 280 13.11 -17.02 5.89
N GLU A 281 13.21 -17.93 4.93
CA GLU A 281 14.19 -19.01 4.92
C GLU A 281 14.78 -19.16 3.52
N SER A 282 16.05 -19.51 3.39
CA SER A 282 16.69 -19.68 2.08
C SER A 282 17.91 -20.56 2.21
N PRO A 283 18.21 -21.42 1.21
CA PRO A 283 19.46 -22.19 1.20
C PRO A 283 20.71 -21.32 1.06
N TYR A 284 20.56 -20.03 0.73
CA TYR A 284 21.67 -19.09 0.53
C TYR A 284 21.97 -18.20 1.73
N TRP A 285 21.10 -18.18 2.76
CA TRP A 285 21.22 -17.29 3.90
C TRP A 285 21.19 -18.08 5.20
N GLU A 286 22.17 -17.84 6.07
CA GLU A 286 22.14 -18.35 7.43
C GLU A 286 21.32 -17.37 8.29
N ASN A 287 20.21 -17.82 8.85
CA ASN A 287 19.32 -16.98 9.67
C ASN A 287 19.01 -15.59 9.05
N PRO A 288 18.37 -15.54 7.87
CA PRO A 288 18.11 -14.29 7.15
C PRO A 288 17.31 -13.27 7.97
N ALA A 289 16.50 -13.73 8.92
CA ALA A 289 15.76 -12.90 9.86
C ALA A 289 16.67 -12.00 10.71
N GLU A 290 17.86 -12.46 11.08
CA GLU A 290 18.85 -11.67 11.83
C GLU A 290 19.77 -10.89 10.89
N GLN A 291 20.20 -11.52 9.79
CA GLN A 291 21.25 -10.96 8.93
C GLN A 291 20.76 -9.86 7.99
N LEU A 292 19.50 -9.93 7.53
CA LEU A 292 19.01 -9.09 6.42
C LEU A 292 18.04 -8.00 6.87
N ARG A 293 17.50 -8.07 8.09
CA ARG A 293 16.51 -7.08 8.56
C ARG A 293 17.13 -5.70 8.83
N PRO A 294 16.33 -4.62 8.72
CA PRO A 294 15.03 -4.59 8.05
C PRO A 294 15.23 -4.74 6.53
N ILE A 295 14.38 -5.51 5.83
CA ILE A 295 14.50 -5.70 4.38
C ILE A 295 14.27 -4.38 3.66
N ILE A 296 13.16 -3.71 3.97
CA ILE A 296 12.77 -2.43 3.40
C ILE A 296 13.33 -1.30 4.27
N ALA A 297 14.10 -0.39 3.68
CA ALA A 297 14.51 0.84 4.36
C ALA A 297 13.34 1.84 4.42
N ARG A 298 12.89 2.19 5.64
CA ARG A 298 11.73 3.07 5.86
C ARG A 298 11.83 4.44 5.16
N ASP A 299 13.02 5.03 5.15
CA ASP A 299 13.26 6.39 4.62
C ASP A 299 13.44 6.43 3.09
N SER A 300 13.36 5.27 2.43
CA SER A 300 13.50 5.14 0.97
C SER A 300 12.22 5.58 0.24
N SER A 301 12.36 6.01 -1.02
CA SER A 301 11.19 6.20 -1.89
C SER A 301 10.52 4.87 -2.23
N ASP A 302 9.28 4.92 -2.71
CA ASP A 302 8.52 3.76 -3.21
C ASP A 302 9.35 2.81 -4.09
N SER A 303 10.06 3.40 -5.05
CA SER A 303 10.91 2.76 -6.05
C SER A 303 12.14 2.12 -5.41
N GLY A 304 12.73 2.76 -4.41
CA GLY A 304 13.85 2.20 -3.67
C GLY A 304 13.44 1.07 -2.72
N LYS A 305 12.19 1.09 -2.22
CA LYS A 305 11.63 0.00 -1.43
C LYS A 305 11.31 -1.21 -2.31
N PHE A 306 10.78 -0.97 -3.52
CA PHE A 306 10.63 -2.00 -4.55
C PHE A 306 11.98 -2.64 -4.90
N ASP A 307 13.04 -1.85 -5.13
CA ASP A 307 14.40 -2.34 -5.39
C ASP A 307 14.94 -3.22 -4.26
N ASN A 308 14.64 -2.91 -2.99
CA ASN A 308 15.09 -3.73 -1.85
C ASN A 308 14.47 -5.14 -1.86
N VAL A 309 13.19 -5.25 -2.20
CA VAL A 309 12.49 -6.54 -2.28
C VAL A 309 12.94 -7.31 -3.52
N LEU A 310 13.07 -6.64 -4.67
CA LEU A 310 13.61 -7.25 -5.88
C LEU A 310 15.02 -7.81 -5.65
N GLU A 311 15.89 -7.04 -4.99
CA GLU A 311 17.25 -7.48 -4.67
C GLU A 311 17.24 -8.66 -3.70
N LEU A 312 16.37 -8.68 -2.68
CA LEU A 312 16.20 -9.85 -1.82
C LEU A 312 15.86 -11.10 -2.63
N LEU A 313 14.89 -11.01 -3.54
CA LEU A 313 14.45 -12.16 -4.35
C LEU A 313 15.55 -12.67 -5.28
N VAL A 314 16.23 -11.75 -5.98
CA VAL A 314 17.33 -12.09 -6.90
C VAL A 314 18.51 -12.68 -6.15
N ARG A 315 18.92 -12.07 -5.03
CA ARG A 315 20.03 -12.58 -4.21
C ARG A 315 19.67 -13.86 -3.48
N SER A 316 18.38 -14.18 -3.34
CA SER A 316 17.91 -15.48 -2.83
C SER A 316 17.73 -16.55 -3.92
N GLY A 317 18.22 -16.30 -5.14
CA GLY A 317 18.34 -17.31 -6.20
C GLY A 317 17.27 -17.26 -7.29
N ARG A 318 16.35 -16.29 -7.27
CA ARG A 318 15.41 -16.08 -8.38
C ARG A 318 16.08 -15.34 -9.55
N ASP A 319 15.68 -15.69 -10.77
CA ASP A 319 15.99 -14.88 -11.95
C ASP A 319 15.27 -13.53 -11.82
N ILE A 320 15.92 -12.43 -12.23
CA ILE A 320 15.34 -11.08 -12.11
C ILE A 320 14.00 -10.95 -12.83
N ARG A 321 13.81 -11.65 -13.95
CA ARG A 321 12.53 -11.67 -14.69
C ARG A 321 11.44 -12.39 -13.93
N HIS A 322 11.79 -13.53 -13.32
CA HIS A 322 10.87 -14.30 -12.47
C HIS A 322 10.43 -13.46 -11.26
N ALA A 323 11.39 -12.78 -10.60
CA ALA A 323 11.08 -11.90 -9.47
C ALA A 323 10.16 -10.74 -9.89
N LEU A 324 10.40 -10.12 -11.05
CA LEU A 324 9.54 -9.06 -11.59
C LEU A 324 8.13 -9.56 -11.95
N MET A 325 8.01 -10.71 -12.60
CA MET A 325 6.71 -11.32 -12.91
C MET A 325 5.92 -11.71 -11.64
N MET A 326 6.60 -11.93 -10.52
CA MET A 326 5.96 -12.18 -9.22
C MET A 326 5.54 -10.88 -8.52
N MET A 327 6.37 -9.84 -8.56
CA MET A 327 6.09 -8.55 -7.90
C MET A 327 5.09 -7.68 -8.68
N VAL A 328 5.18 -7.69 -10.00
CA VAL A 328 4.34 -6.91 -10.92
C VAL A 328 3.75 -7.88 -11.96
N PRO A 329 2.84 -8.76 -11.54
CA PRO A 329 2.23 -9.74 -12.45
C PRO A 329 1.32 -9.04 -13.46
N GLU A 330 1.13 -9.67 -14.62
CA GLU A 330 0.09 -9.24 -15.55
C GLU A 330 -1.32 -9.47 -14.95
N ALA A 331 -2.34 -8.87 -15.55
CA ALA A 331 -3.71 -9.26 -15.27
C ALA A 331 -3.98 -10.66 -15.84
N TRP A 332 -4.41 -11.61 -15.01
CA TRP A 332 -4.63 -13.00 -15.45
C TRP A 332 -5.98 -13.56 -15.00
N GLU A 333 -6.56 -13.01 -13.93
CA GLU A 333 -7.67 -13.60 -13.19
C GLU A 333 -8.94 -13.71 -14.04
N ARG A 334 -9.23 -12.67 -14.83
CA ARG A 334 -10.47 -12.55 -15.61
C ARG A 334 -10.25 -12.53 -17.12
N LEU A 335 -9.01 -12.71 -17.59
CA LEU A 335 -8.74 -12.80 -19.02
C LEU A 335 -9.45 -14.04 -19.61
N PRO A 336 -10.08 -13.93 -20.80
CA PRO A 336 -10.74 -15.07 -21.43
C PRO A 336 -9.80 -16.25 -21.72
N GLU A 337 -10.37 -17.45 -21.84
CA GLU A 337 -9.66 -18.61 -22.37
C GLU A 337 -9.19 -18.32 -23.81
N GLY A 338 -7.89 -18.49 -24.07
CA GLY A 338 -7.25 -18.20 -25.35
C GLY A 338 -6.38 -16.94 -25.37
N GLU A 339 -6.58 -15.98 -24.45
CA GLU A 339 -5.71 -14.80 -24.31
C GLU A 339 -4.50 -15.07 -23.39
N VAL A 340 -4.64 -16.02 -22.45
CA VAL A 340 -3.57 -16.49 -21.57
C VAL A 340 -3.54 -18.01 -21.62
N THR A 341 -2.35 -18.60 -21.82
CA THR A 341 -2.19 -20.06 -21.81
C THR A 341 -2.46 -20.64 -20.42
N PRO A 342 -2.96 -21.89 -20.30
CA PRO A 342 -3.21 -22.52 -19.01
C PRO A 342 -1.97 -22.54 -18.10
N GLU A 343 -0.78 -22.78 -18.66
CA GLU A 343 0.48 -22.82 -17.94
C GLU A 343 0.85 -21.43 -17.40
N ARG A 344 0.66 -20.38 -18.21
CA ARG A 344 0.92 -18.99 -17.82
C ARG A 344 -0.06 -18.55 -16.73
N ARG A 345 -1.34 -18.91 -16.85
CA ARG A 345 -2.35 -18.69 -15.79
C ARG A 345 -1.97 -19.39 -14.49
N ALA A 346 -1.58 -20.66 -14.57
CA ALA A 346 -1.15 -21.44 -13.41
C ALA A 346 0.10 -20.85 -12.74
N PHE A 347 1.04 -20.31 -13.53
CA PHE A 347 2.20 -19.59 -12.99
C PHE A 347 1.75 -18.40 -12.15
N TYR A 348 0.91 -17.49 -12.66
CA TYR A 348 0.50 -16.31 -11.90
C TYR A 348 -0.41 -16.66 -10.73
N GLU A 349 -1.29 -17.65 -10.88
CA GLU A 349 -2.12 -18.15 -9.80
C GLU A 349 -1.28 -18.67 -8.62
N TYR A 350 -0.24 -19.46 -8.90
CA TYR A 350 0.70 -19.92 -7.88
C TYR A 350 1.40 -18.74 -7.18
N HIS A 351 1.91 -17.78 -7.96
CA HIS A 351 2.68 -16.65 -7.40
C HIS A 351 1.79 -15.68 -6.60
N SER A 352 0.51 -15.56 -6.92
CA SER A 352 -0.48 -14.81 -6.11
C SER A 352 -0.65 -15.37 -4.69
N ALA A 353 -0.30 -16.64 -4.48
CA ALA A 353 -0.30 -17.24 -3.15
C ALA A 353 0.90 -16.81 -2.30
N LEU A 354 2.01 -16.43 -2.94
CA LEU A 354 3.26 -16.04 -2.29
C LEU A 354 3.34 -14.53 -2.05
N MET A 355 2.90 -13.69 -2.99
CA MET A 355 3.10 -12.25 -2.92
C MET A 355 1.93 -11.50 -3.57
N GLU A 356 1.49 -10.47 -2.87
CA GLU A 356 0.56 -9.48 -3.36
C GLU A 356 1.22 -8.55 -4.41
N PRO A 357 0.48 -8.09 -5.44
CA PRO A 357 1.04 -7.21 -6.47
C PRO A 357 1.48 -5.84 -5.92
N TRP A 358 2.67 -5.41 -6.36
CA TRP A 358 3.15 -4.04 -6.22
C TRP A 358 2.53 -3.19 -7.35
N ASP A 359 1.31 -2.73 -7.11
CA ASP A 359 0.45 -2.10 -8.11
C ASP A 359 0.69 -0.59 -8.24
N GLY A 360 0.16 -0.02 -9.31
CA GLY A 360 0.30 1.37 -9.70
C GLY A 360 1.01 1.53 -11.06
N PRO A 361 1.00 2.73 -11.65
CA PRO A 361 1.71 2.97 -12.91
C PRO A 361 3.18 2.63 -12.74
N ALA A 362 3.73 1.76 -13.58
CA ALA A 362 5.14 1.39 -13.49
C ALA A 362 5.68 0.93 -14.85
N ALA A 363 6.63 1.69 -15.38
CA ALA A 363 7.61 1.14 -16.32
C ALA A 363 8.91 0.92 -15.55
N LEU A 364 9.39 -0.33 -15.56
CA LEU A 364 10.54 -0.77 -14.78
C LEU A 364 11.65 -1.21 -15.72
N THR A 365 12.71 -0.40 -15.85
CA THR A 365 13.92 -0.85 -16.54
C THR A 365 14.86 -1.49 -15.52
N TYR A 366 15.27 -2.73 -15.77
CA TYR A 366 15.99 -3.54 -14.79
C TYR A 366 17.27 -4.15 -15.35
N THR A 367 18.24 -4.45 -14.49
CA THR A 367 19.42 -5.25 -14.84
C THR A 367 20.10 -5.86 -13.61
N ASP A 368 20.67 -7.05 -13.78
CA ASP A 368 21.58 -7.69 -12.82
C ASP A 368 23.06 -7.61 -13.27
N GLY A 369 23.34 -6.82 -14.32
CA GLY A 369 24.64 -6.70 -14.97
C GLY A 369 24.92 -7.75 -16.07
N ARG A 370 24.03 -8.73 -16.29
CA ARG A 370 24.09 -9.72 -17.38
C ARG A 370 22.87 -9.64 -18.29
N ILE A 371 21.71 -9.51 -17.68
CA ILE A 371 20.42 -9.32 -18.32
C ILE A 371 20.01 -7.86 -18.12
N VAL A 372 19.43 -7.25 -19.14
CA VAL A 372 18.79 -5.94 -19.04
C VAL A 372 17.46 -5.98 -19.77
N GLY A 373 16.45 -5.30 -19.24
CA GLY A 373 15.12 -5.36 -19.83
C GLY A 373 14.20 -4.25 -19.35
N THR A 374 12.95 -4.33 -19.78
CA THR A 374 11.89 -3.46 -19.30
C THR A 374 10.62 -4.29 -19.06
N ALA A 375 10.01 -4.10 -17.89
CA ALA A 375 8.75 -4.71 -17.49
C ALA A 375 7.71 -3.60 -17.27
N MET A 376 6.44 -3.91 -17.55
CA MET A 376 5.34 -2.96 -17.45
C MET A 376 4.34 -3.39 -16.37
N ASP A 377 3.73 -2.41 -15.70
CA ASP A 377 2.59 -2.64 -14.83
C ASP A 377 1.44 -3.32 -15.57
N ARG A 378 0.58 -3.97 -14.80
CA ARG A 378 -0.56 -4.75 -15.30
C ARG A 378 -1.51 -3.98 -16.23
N ASN A 379 -1.55 -2.65 -16.12
CA ASN A 379 -2.46 -1.77 -16.85
C ASN A 379 -1.75 -1.02 -17.99
N GLY A 380 -0.42 -1.06 -18.06
CA GLY A 380 0.37 -0.38 -19.08
C GLY A 380 0.26 1.14 -19.01
N LEU A 381 0.26 1.70 -17.79
CA LEU A 381 -0.03 3.12 -17.55
C LEU A 381 1.15 4.03 -17.90
N ARG A 382 2.32 3.46 -18.24
CA ARG A 382 3.53 4.19 -18.60
C ARG A 382 4.05 3.73 -19.97
N PRO A 383 4.67 4.62 -20.76
CA PRO A 383 5.16 4.26 -22.08
C PRO A 383 6.53 3.58 -22.00
N ALA A 384 6.71 2.51 -22.79
CA ALA A 384 8.02 1.94 -23.09
C ALA A 384 8.08 1.45 -24.54
N ARG A 385 9.13 1.84 -25.26
CA ARG A 385 9.37 1.55 -26.68
C ARG A 385 10.77 1.00 -26.86
N TYR A 386 10.95 0.11 -27.85
CA TYR A 386 12.26 -0.42 -28.18
C TYR A 386 12.56 -0.41 -29.68
N VAL A 387 13.86 -0.36 -30.00
CA VAL A 387 14.43 -0.42 -31.34
C VAL A 387 15.59 -1.41 -31.32
N ILE A 388 15.64 -2.31 -32.31
CA ILE A 388 16.72 -3.28 -32.51
C ILE A 388 17.42 -2.94 -33.83
N LEU A 389 18.74 -2.77 -33.77
CA LEU A 389 19.59 -2.44 -34.92
C LEU A 389 20.40 -3.65 -35.41
N ASP A 390 20.83 -3.61 -36.67
CA ASP A 390 21.59 -4.69 -37.33
C ASP A 390 23.01 -4.94 -36.80
N ASN A 391 23.61 -3.98 -36.06
CA ASN A 391 24.84 -4.22 -35.28
C ASN A 391 24.59 -4.88 -33.92
N GLY A 392 23.36 -5.29 -33.62
CA GLY A 392 23.05 -5.87 -32.32
C GLY A 392 22.98 -4.85 -31.18
N ILE A 393 22.80 -3.56 -31.47
CA ILE A 393 22.41 -2.58 -30.44
C ILE A 393 20.90 -2.61 -30.26
N VAL A 394 20.47 -2.67 -29.00
CA VAL A 394 19.07 -2.57 -28.58
C VAL A 394 18.92 -1.30 -27.75
N ILE A 395 17.93 -0.49 -28.11
CA ILE A 395 17.59 0.76 -27.43
C ILE A 395 16.17 0.60 -26.89
N SER A 396 15.97 0.78 -25.60
CA SER A 396 14.65 0.87 -24.97
C SER A 396 14.54 2.20 -24.25
N ALA A 397 13.44 2.91 -24.43
CA ALA A 397 13.21 4.19 -23.79
C ALA A 397 11.71 4.49 -23.63
N SER A 398 11.41 5.41 -22.71
CA SER A 398 10.03 5.89 -22.52
C SER A 398 9.48 6.67 -23.72
N GLU A 399 10.35 7.23 -24.56
CA GLU A 399 9.99 7.94 -25.79
C GLU A 399 10.77 7.43 -27.01
N VAL A 400 10.13 7.46 -28.18
CA VAL A 400 10.81 7.25 -29.47
C VAL A 400 11.64 8.50 -29.80
N GLY A 401 12.81 8.32 -30.39
CA GLY A 401 13.70 9.44 -30.75
C GLY A 401 14.62 9.90 -29.62
N SER A 402 14.68 9.15 -28.52
CA SER A 402 15.59 9.43 -27.40
C SER A 402 17.07 9.39 -27.79
N VAL A 403 17.43 8.64 -28.82
CA VAL A 403 18.80 8.51 -29.32
C VAL A 403 18.78 8.59 -30.84
N ALA A 404 19.74 9.29 -31.43
CA ALA A 404 19.96 9.29 -32.86
C ALA A 404 20.57 7.95 -33.31
N TYR A 405 19.90 7.29 -34.25
CA TYR A 405 20.38 6.09 -34.94
C TYR A 405 20.00 6.16 -36.42
N ASP A 406 20.73 5.42 -37.25
CA ASP A 406 20.45 5.31 -38.68
C ASP A 406 19.22 4.42 -38.92
N GLU A 407 18.16 5.00 -39.49
CA GLU A 407 16.91 4.30 -39.78
C GLU A 407 17.09 3.13 -40.77
N SER A 408 18.11 3.16 -41.63
CA SER A 408 18.39 2.06 -42.57
C SER A 408 18.84 0.77 -41.87
N ARG A 409 19.28 0.88 -40.61
CA ARG A 409 19.83 -0.21 -39.80
C ARG A 409 18.81 -0.85 -38.87
N VAL A 410 17.59 -0.35 -38.85
CA VAL A 410 16.53 -0.82 -37.95
C VAL A 410 16.01 -2.16 -38.44
N ILE A 411 16.16 -3.19 -37.59
CA ILE A 411 15.54 -4.51 -37.80
C ILE A 411 14.10 -4.52 -37.31
N ARG A 412 13.85 -3.97 -36.11
CA ARG A 412 12.54 -4.03 -35.46
C ARG A 412 12.31 -2.81 -34.57
N LYS A 413 11.10 -2.26 -34.61
CA LYS A 413 10.57 -1.30 -33.64
C LYS A 413 9.37 -1.90 -32.93
N GLY A 414 9.25 -1.70 -31.63
CA GLY A 414 8.14 -2.22 -30.85
C GLY A 414 7.79 -1.38 -29.63
N ARG A 415 6.78 -1.85 -28.91
CA ARG A 415 6.35 -1.31 -27.62
C ARG A 415 6.15 -2.45 -26.64
N ILE A 416 6.24 -2.14 -25.35
CA ILE A 416 5.94 -3.06 -24.26
C ILE A 416 4.57 -2.65 -23.71
N GLY A 417 3.60 -3.56 -23.81
CA GLY A 417 2.22 -3.36 -23.41
C GLY A 417 1.95 -3.70 -21.94
N PRO A 418 0.66 -3.63 -21.52
CA PRO A 418 0.25 -3.97 -20.15
C PRO A 418 0.73 -5.36 -19.73
N GLY A 419 1.36 -5.48 -18.56
CA GLY A 419 1.86 -6.73 -17.99
C GLY A 419 3.03 -7.39 -18.74
N GLN A 420 3.51 -6.80 -19.83
CA GLN A 420 4.54 -7.42 -20.68
C GLN A 420 5.94 -7.20 -20.13
N ILE A 421 6.83 -8.16 -20.43
CA ILE A 421 8.26 -8.09 -20.11
C ILE A 421 9.11 -8.32 -21.37
N PHE A 422 10.21 -7.57 -21.48
CA PHE A 422 11.17 -7.67 -22.59
C PHE A 422 12.59 -7.64 -22.06
N CYS A 423 13.50 -8.47 -22.59
CA CYS A 423 14.89 -8.47 -22.14
C CYS A 423 15.93 -8.79 -23.22
N VAL A 424 17.16 -8.35 -22.95
CA VAL A 424 18.39 -8.72 -23.65
C VAL A 424 19.28 -9.46 -22.65
N ASP A 425 19.59 -10.72 -22.93
CA ASP A 425 20.55 -11.52 -22.17
C ASP A 425 21.91 -11.42 -22.85
N THR A 426 22.75 -10.49 -22.37
CA THR A 426 24.06 -10.21 -22.99
C THR A 426 25.07 -11.32 -22.78
N ALA A 427 24.83 -12.21 -21.80
CA ALA A 427 25.69 -13.36 -21.56
C ALA A 427 25.40 -14.51 -22.54
N ARG A 428 24.17 -14.62 -23.03
CA ARG A 428 23.74 -15.62 -24.01
C ARG A 428 23.68 -15.12 -25.44
N GLY A 429 23.68 -13.80 -25.66
CA GLY A 429 23.57 -13.22 -26.99
C GLY A 429 22.14 -13.27 -27.56
N VAL A 430 21.11 -13.23 -26.70
CA VAL A 430 19.71 -13.40 -27.13
C VAL A 430 18.83 -12.24 -26.67
N ILE A 431 17.88 -11.89 -27.51
CA ILE A 431 16.75 -11.01 -27.18
C ILE A 431 15.57 -11.93 -26.91
N MET A 432 14.85 -11.70 -25.81
CA MET A 432 13.64 -12.44 -25.49
C MET A 432 12.47 -11.47 -25.31
N ASP A 433 11.35 -11.79 -25.95
CA ASP A 433 10.09 -11.08 -25.76
C ASP A 433 9.22 -11.71 -24.67
N ASP A 434 8.03 -11.15 -24.50
CA ASP A 434 7.11 -11.52 -23.44
C ASP A 434 6.70 -13.00 -23.49
N GLU A 435 6.38 -13.51 -24.68
CA GLU A 435 5.92 -14.89 -24.86
C GLU A 435 7.02 -15.88 -24.51
N GLU A 436 8.25 -15.65 -25.00
CA GLU A 436 9.39 -16.50 -24.69
C GLU A 436 9.74 -16.50 -23.19
N ILE A 437 9.70 -15.34 -22.55
CA ILE A 437 10.00 -15.19 -21.11
C ILE A 437 8.93 -15.89 -20.28
N THR A 438 7.66 -15.57 -20.54
CA THR A 438 6.53 -16.10 -19.75
C THR A 438 6.41 -17.61 -19.92
N GLN A 439 6.52 -18.13 -21.14
CA GLN A 439 6.47 -19.57 -21.40
C GLN A 439 7.62 -20.31 -20.71
N LYS A 440 8.83 -19.75 -20.73
CA LYS A 440 10.00 -20.33 -20.04
C LYS A 440 9.76 -20.48 -18.54
N PHE A 441 9.20 -19.46 -17.88
CA PHE A 441 8.96 -19.52 -16.43
C PHE A 441 7.71 -20.31 -16.07
N ALA A 442 6.67 -20.26 -16.88
CA ALA A 442 5.47 -21.08 -16.73
C ALA A 442 5.78 -22.58 -16.83
N ALA A 443 6.69 -22.99 -17.73
CA ALA A 443 7.11 -24.38 -17.89
C ALA A 443 8.16 -24.85 -16.87
N ARG A 444 8.66 -23.98 -15.98
CA ARG A 444 9.75 -24.29 -15.03
C ARG A 444 9.35 -25.32 -13.98
N ARG A 445 8.08 -25.30 -13.55
CA ARG A 445 7.49 -26.19 -12.54
C ARG A 445 6.08 -26.59 -12.96
N PRO A 446 5.55 -27.72 -12.45
CA PRO A 446 4.19 -28.14 -12.73
C PRO A 446 3.19 -27.37 -11.86
N TYR A 447 3.09 -26.05 -12.06
CA TYR A 447 2.24 -25.17 -11.26
C TYR A 447 0.77 -25.54 -11.35
N ASP A 448 0.32 -25.95 -12.54
CA ASP A 448 -1.03 -26.44 -12.82
C ASP A 448 -1.39 -27.63 -11.93
N ARG A 449 -0.48 -28.59 -11.81
CA ARG A 449 -0.62 -29.75 -10.93
C ARG A 449 -0.60 -29.33 -9.47
N TRP A 450 0.32 -28.46 -9.07
CA TRP A 450 0.39 -27.97 -7.69
C TRP A 450 -0.91 -27.30 -7.26
N ILE A 451 -1.48 -26.45 -8.12
CA ILE A 451 -2.77 -25.80 -7.87
C ILE A 451 -3.87 -26.85 -7.76
N LYS A 452 -4.00 -27.73 -8.76
CA LYS A 452 -5.05 -28.76 -8.77
C LYS A 452 -5.00 -29.69 -7.56
N ASP A 453 -3.80 -30.06 -7.11
CA ASP A 453 -3.60 -31.02 -6.02
C ASP A 453 -3.75 -30.38 -4.63
N ASN A 454 -3.62 -29.05 -4.48
CA ASN A 454 -3.50 -28.40 -3.16
C ASN A 454 -4.45 -27.21 -2.91
N LEU A 455 -4.85 -26.46 -3.96
CA LEU A 455 -5.72 -25.30 -3.80
C LEU A 455 -7.17 -25.73 -3.67
N VAL A 456 -7.84 -25.29 -2.61
CA VAL A 456 -9.23 -25.63 -2.35
C VAL A 456 -10.14 -24.45 -2.64
N HIS A 457 -11.10 -24.58 -3.55
CA HIS A 457 -12.11 -23.54 -3.77
C HIS A 457 -13.21 -23.64 -2.71
N LEU A 458 -13.53 -22.51 -2.07
CA LEU A 458 -14.52 -22.48 -0.98
C LEU A 458 -15.91 -22.96 -1.45
N ASP A 459 -16.30 -22.63 -2.68
CA ASP A 459 -17.59 -23.06 -3.24
C ASP A 459 -17.67 -24.60 -3.42
N ASP A 460 -16.53 -25.27 -3.61
CA ASP A 460 -16.49 -26.73 -3.66
C ASP A 460 -16.58 -27.36 -2.26
N LEU A 461 -16.07 -26.70 -1.23
CA LEU A 461 -16.32 -27.10 0.17
C LEU A 461 -17.80 -26.99 0.52
N VAL A 462 -18.45 -25.90 0.08
CA VAL A 462 -19.89 -25.70 0.29
C VAL A 462 -20.68 -26.86 -0.33
N LYS A 463 -20.38 -27.23 -1.59
CA LYS A 463 -21.04 -28.38 -2.25
C LYS A 463 -20.84 -29.69 -1.49
N LYS A 464 -19.63 -29.96 -0.99
CA LYS A 464 -19.34 -31.18 -0.20
C LYS A 464 -20.15 -31.22 1.09
N VAL A 465 -20.28 -30.09 1.79
CA VAL A 465 -21.08 -30.00 3.02
C VAL A 465 -22.56 -30.23 2.73
N HIS A 466 -23.11 -29.65 1.66
CA HIS A 466 -24.50 -29.90 1.25
C HIS A 466 -24.78 -31.38 0.95
N VAL A 467 -23.89 -32.05 0.19
CA VAL A 467 -24.04 -33.49 -0.13
C VAL A 467 -23.95 -34.36 1.14
N ALA A 468 -23.05 -34.04 2.07
CA ALA A 468 -22.96 -34.76 3.34
C ALA A 468 -24.22 -34.63 4.20
N ILE A 469 -24.91 -33.48 4.13
CA ILE A 469 -26.18 -33.22 4.83
C ILE A 469 -27.33 -33.98 4.18
N GLU A 470 -27.42 -34.00 2.84
CA GLU A 470 -28.48 -34.72 2.12
C GLU A 470 -28.35 -36.26 2.24
N GLY A 471 -27.13 -36.79 2.34
CA GLY A 471 -26.86 -38.23 2.46
C GLY A 471 -27.06 -38.83 3.86
N ASN A 472 -26.95 -38.03 4.93
CA ASN A 472 -27.00 -38.52 6.32
C ASN A 472 -28.29 -38.16 7.09
N GLY A 473 -29.27 -37.52 6.45
CA GLY A 473 -30.65 -37.43 6.96
C GLY A 473 -30.79 -36.98 8.43
N GLN A 474 -30.05 -35.96 8.89
CA GLN A 474 -30.32 -35.28 10.16
C GLN A 474 -29.56 -33.94 10.26
N LEU A 475 -30.32 -32.84 10.42
CA LEU A 475 -29.81 -31.54 10.87
C LEU A 475 -29.70 -31.58 12.40
N ALA A 476 -28.47 -31.51 12.92
CA ALA A 476 -28.22 -31.02 14.26
C ALA A 476 -27.27 -29.82 14.16
N GLY A 477 -27.87 -28.63 14.05
CA GLY A 477 -27.27 -27.37 14.47
C GLY A 477 -26.27 -26.71 13.54
N VAL A 478 -26.67 -26.27 12.34
CA VAL A 478 -26.19 -25.00 11.75
C VAL A 478 -27.32 -24.43 10.89
N ASN A 479 -27.75 -23.21 11.19
CA ASN A 479 -29.01 -22.58 10.78
C ASN A 479 -29.40 -22.70 9.30
N GLY A 480 -30.37 -23.58 9.03
CA GLY A 480 -31.40 -23.40 8.02
C GLY A 480 -32.76 -23.41 8.72
N HIS A 481 -33.36 -22.25 8.97
CA HIS A 481 -34.70 -22.17 9.55
C HIS A 481 -35.76 -22.49 8.49
N ALA A 482 -36.18 -23.75 8.44
CA ALA A 482 -37.59 -24.07 8.24
C ALA A 482 -38.23 -24.21 9.64
N LEU A 483 -39.19 -23.35 9.92
CA LEU A 483 -39.92 -23.19 11.17
C LEU A 483 -40.81 -24.39 11.47
N THR A 484 -40.54 -25.12 12.55
CA THR A 484 -41.57 -25.76 13.37
C THR A 484 -41.09 -25.91 14.80
N GLY A 485 -41.84 -25.33 15.74
CA GLY A 485 -41.83 -25.72 17.16
C GLY A 485 -40.63 -25.23 17.98
N GLN A 486 -40.94 -24.42 18.99
CA GLN A 486 -40.19 -24.18 20.22
C GLN A 486 -39.02 -25.15 20.46
N ASP A 487 -37.75 -24.71 20.54
CA ASP A 487 -36.72 -25.42 21.34
C ASP A 487 -35.39 -24.66 21.63
N ALA A 488 -35.14 -24.61 22.94
CA ALA A 488 -33.94 -24.61 23.79
C ALA A 488 -32.46 -24.52 23.30
N HIS A 489 -32.10 -24.46 22.01
CA HIS A 489 -30.68 -24.56 21.57
C HIS A 489 -30.09 -23.33 20.86
N ALA A 490 -30.81 -22.21 20.78
CA ALA A 490 -30.26 -20.94 20.30
C ALA A 490 -29.15 -20.42 21.24
N LEU A 491 -28.07 -19.85 20.70
CA LEU A 491 -27.08 -19.08 21.48
C LEU A 491 -27.84 -18.04 22.34
N PRO A 492 -27.41 -17.74 23.59
CA PRO A 492 -28.10 -16.77 24.44
C PRO A 492 -28.36 -15.42 23.76
N SER A 493 -27.47 -15.00 22.87
CA SER A 493 -27.55 -13.78 22.04
C SER A 493 -28.72 -13.76 21.04
N GLN A 494 -29.29 -14.91 20.65
CA GLN A 494 -30.44 -15.04 19.74
C GLN A 494 -31.80 -15.01 20.45
N ARG A 495 -31.84 -14.85 21.78
CA ARG A 495 -33.09 -14.75 22.54
C ARG A 495 -33.70 -13.35 22.52
N ALA A 496 -32.90 -12.32 22.19
CA ALA A 496 -33.36 -10.94 22.09
C ALA A 496 -34.02 -10.66 20.73
N PRO A 497 -35.02 -9.78 20.64
CA PRO A 497 -35.57 -9.33 19.36
C PRO A 497 -34.47 -8.77 18.43
N LEU A 498 -34.62 -8.99 17.12
CA LEU A 498 -33.64 -8.54 16.12
C LEU A 498 -33.39 -7.03 16.18
N SER A 499 -34.44 -6.23 16.40
CA SER A 499 -34.31 -4.77 16.53
C SER A 499 -33.48 -4.32 17.73
N ASN A 500 -33.45 -5.09 18.83
CA ASN A 500 -32.61 -4.83 20.00
C ASN A 500 -31.14 -5.09 19.68
N ARG A 501 -30.85 -6.17 18.95
CA ARG A 501 -29.49 -6.48 18.46
C ARG A 501 -29.04 -5.44 17.43
N GLN A 502 -29.87 -5.10 16.46
CA GLN A 502 -29.59 -4.01 15.51
C GLN A 502 -29.27 -2.70 16.24
N ALA A 503 -30.08 -2.33 17.23
CA ALA A 503 -29.86 -1.14 18.05
C ALA A 503 -28.53 -1.18 18.83
N SER A 504 -28.17 -2.32 19.42
CA SER A 504 -26.91 -2.47 20.17
C SER A 504 -25.66 -2.42 19.27
N PHE A 505 -25.80 -2.74 17.98
CA PHE A 505 -24.78 -2.57 16.94
C PHE A 505 -24.89 -1.22 16.19
N GLY A 506 -25.70 -0.29 16.69
CA GLY A 506 -25.81 1.07 16.18
C GLY A 506 -26.53 1.20 14.84
N TYR A 507 -27.35 0.22 14.45
CA TYR A 507 -28.18 0.32 13.24
C TYR A 507 -29.30 1.35 13.42
N THR A 508 -29.59 2.06 12.34
CA THR A 508 -30.67 3.03 12.25
C THR A 508 -31.71 2.59 11.23
N SER A 509 -32.94 3.03 11.44
CA SER A 509 -34.02 2.85 10.47
C SER A 509 -33.73 3.53 9.12
N GLU A 510 -32.89 4.56 9.12
CA GLU A 510 -32.50 5.30 7.91
C GLU A 510 -31.58 4.45 7.03
N GLU A 511 -30.55 3.82 7.60
CA GLU A 511 -29.65 2.89 6.89
C GLU A 511 -30.43 1.73 6.26
N MET A 512 -31.44 1.17 6.95
CA MET A 512 -32.27 0.10 6.37
C MET A 512 -32.96 0.52 5.06
N ILE A 513 -33.39 1.78 5.00
CA ILE A 513 -34.16 2.32 3.88
C ILE A 513 -33.24 2.85 2.78
N VAL A 514 -32.20 3.59 3.15
CA VAL A 514 -31.33 4.34 2.23
C VAL A 514 -30.17 3.49 1.75
N ILE A 515 -29.66 2.57 2.56
CA ILE A 515 -28.50 1.72 2.23
C ILE A 515 -28.95 0.30 1.84
N LEU A 516 -29.51 -0.46 2.79
CA LEU A 516 -29.72 -1.89 2.59
C LEU A 516 -30.76 -2.18 1.51
N ARG A 517 -31.90 -1.47 1.53
CA ARG A 517 -32.98 -1.71 0.55
C ARG A 517 -32.51 -1.53 -0.91
N PRO A 518 -31.80 -0.44 -1.31
CA PRO A 518 -31.26 -0.33 -2.66
C PRO A 518 -30.28 -1.46 -3.02
N MET A 519 -29.40 -1.86 -2.09
CA MET A 519 -28.43 -2.94 -2.33
C MET A 519 -29.11 -4.28 -2.61
N ILE A 520 -30.11 -4.67 -1.80
CA ILE A 520 -30.80 -5.95 -2.00
C ILE A 520 -31.74 -5.96 -3.21
N THR A 521 -32.29 -4.81 -3.59
CA THR A 521 -33.26 -4.72 -4.70
C THR A 521 -32.57 -4.58 -6.06
N THR A 522 -31.50 -3.79 -6.14
CA THR A 522 -30.84 -3.46 -7.42
C THR A 522 -29.50 -4.16 -7.61
N GLY A 523 -28.91 -4.71 -6.55
CA GLY A 523 -27.54 -5.23 -6.57
C GLY A 523 -26.49 -4.14 -6.80
N GLN A 524 -26.82 -2.89 -6.46
CA GLN A 524 -25.95 -1.72 -6.55
C GLN A 524 -26.04 -0.90 -5.27
N GLU A 525 -24.97 -0.17 -4.95
CA GLU A 525 -24.99 0.80 -3.85
C GLU A 525 -26.00 1.94 -4.13
N PRO A 526 -26.52 2.60 -3.10
CA PRO A 526 -27.43 3.72 -3.27
C PRO A 526 -26.75 4.94 -3.91
N VAL A 527 -27.51 5.65 -4.75
CA VAL A 527 -27.09 6.94 -5.32
C VAL A 527 -27.81 8.07 -4.60
N GLY A 528 -27.04 9.07 -4.15
CA GLY A 528 -27.52 10.32 -3.55
C GLY A 528 -27.10 11.55 -4.35
N ALA A 529 -27.45 12.74 -3.84
CA ALA A 529 -27.06 14.04 -4.42
C ALA A 529 -26.87 15.08 -3.31
N MET A 530 -26.27 16.23 -3.66
CA MET A 530 -25.73 17.26 -2.74
C MET A 530 -24.47 16.80 -2.00
N GLY A 531 -23.80 17.74 -1.32
CA GLY A 531 -22.63 17.46 -0.48
C GLY A 531 -23.01 16.93 0.91
N ASP A 532 -22.06 16.29 1.59
CA ASP A 532 -22.18 15.96 3.02
C ASP A 532 -22.03 17.24 3.84
N ASP A 533 -23.14 17.70 4.40
CA ASP A 533 -23.24 18.91 5.21
C ASP A 533 -23.45 18.62 6.70
N THR A 534 -23.20 17.37 7.11
CA THR A 534 -23.20 16.92 8.52
C THR A 534 -21.82 17.14 9.16
N PRO A 535 -21.71 17.17 10.51
CA PRO A 535 -20.40 17.31 11.14
C PRO A 535 -19.53 16.07 10.88
N PRO A 536 -18.20 16.23 10.75
CA PRO A 536 -17.27 15.10 10.85
C PRO A 536 -17.55 14.27 12.10
N ALA A 537 -17.32 12.95 12.06
CA ALA A 537 -17.68 12.05 13.15
C ALA A 537 -17.17 12.50 14.53
N ALA A 538 -15.91 12.96 14.60
CA ALA A 538 -15.30 13.48 15.82
C ALA A 538 -15.91 14.78 16.38
N MET A 539 -16.74 15.46 15.59
CA MET A 539 -17.48 16.67 15.99
C MET A 539 -18.99 16.42 16.14
N SER A 540 -19.48 15.23 15.80
CA SER A 540 -20.88 14.87 16.00
C SER A 540 -21.19 14.76 17.49
N LYS A 541 -22.43 15.08 17.85
CA LYS A 541 -22.97 14.84 19.20
C LYS A 541 -23.72 13.51 19.30
N LEU A 542 -23.90 12.83 18.18
CA LEU A 542 -24.55 11.53 18.10
C LEU A 542 -23.46 10.46 18.03
N PRO A 543 -23.68 9.27 18.62
CA PRO A 543 -22.74 8.16 18.48
C PRO A 543 -22.50 7.81 17.01
N ARG A 544 -21.24 7.59 16.62
CA ARG A 544 -20.85 7.28 15.24
C ARG A 544 -20.04 5.99 15.18
N PRO A 545 -20.33 5.05 14.25
CA PRO A 545 -19.47 3.91 14.00
C PRO A 545 -18.04 4.33 13.72
N LEU A 546 -17.08 3.54 14.19
CA LEU A 546 -15.64 3.86 14.06
C LEU A 546 -15.24 4.03 12.59
N PHE A 547 -15.92 3.34 11.66
CA PHE A 547 -15.78 3.50 10.22
C PHE A 547 -15.86 4.95 9.75
N HIS A 548 -16.72 5.78 10.33
CA HIS A 548 -16.97 7.16 9.87
C HIS A 548 -15.79 8.12 10.08
N TYR A 549 -14.85 7.75 10.94
CA TYR A 549 -13.62 8.49 11.21
C TYR A 549 -12.57 8.29 10.12
N PHE A 550 -12.69 7.26 9.29
CA PHE A 550 -11.74 6.95 8.22
C PHE A 550 -12.28 7.46 6.89
N LYS A 551 -11.50 8.28 6.20
CA LYS A 551 -11.83 8.81 4.87
C LYS A 551 -11.01 8.06 3.83
N GLN A 552 -11.69 7.55 2.80
CA GLN A 552 -11.04 6.86 1.68
C GLN A 552 -10.06 7.82 1.01
N ARG A 553 -8.79 7.42 0.91
CA ARG A 553 -7.84 8.14 0.07
C ARG A 553 -8.15 7.86 -1.40
N PHE A 554 -7.83 8.81 -2.26
CA PHE A 554 -7.99 8.68 -3.70
C PHE A 554 -6.82 9.36 -4.40
N ALA A 555 -6.57 8.95 -5.64
CA ALA A 555 -5.45 9.42 -6.44
C ALA A 555 -5.80 10.73 -7.14
N GLU A 556 -4.89 11.70 -7.09
CA GLU A 556 -4.98 12.96 -7.82
C GLU A 556 -3.62 13.30 -8.42
N VAL A 557 -3.56 13.50 -9.74
CA VAL A 557 -2.37 13.90 -10.51
C VAL A 557 -1.24 12.85 -10.56
N THR A 558 -0.80 12.31 -9.43
CA THR A 558 0.41 11.48 -9.31
C THR A 558 0.25 10.11 -9.98
N ASN A 559 -0.91 9.49 -9.78
CA ASN A 559 -1.35 8.29 -10.47
C ASN A 559 -2.83 8.42 -10.89
N PRO A 560 -3.26 7.73 -11.97
CA PRO A 560 -4.65 7.75 -12.41
C PRO A 560 -5.51 6.74 -11.62
N PRO A 561 -6.81 7.04 -11.37
CA PRO A 561 -7.77 6.02 -11.00
C PRO A 561 -8.06 5.07 -12.17
N ILE A 562 -8.64 3.91 -11.87
CA ILE A 562 -9.09 2.91 -12.85
C ILE A 562 -10.60 3.05 -13.07
N ASP A 563 -11.12 2.66 -14.24
CA ASP A 563 -12.57 2.55 -14.45
C ASP A 563 -13.06 1.15 -14.01
N PRO A 564 -13.73 1.01 -12.85
CA PRO A 564 -14.14 -0.29 -12.32
C PRO A 564 -15.26 -0.97 -13.13
N LEU A 565 -15.80 -0.30 -14.14
CA LEU A 565 -16.86 -0.82 -15.01
C LEU A 565 -16.31 -1.21 -16.38
N ARG A 566 -15.48 -0.35 -16.99
CA ARG A 566 -14.94 -0.58 -18.34
C ARG A 566 -13.67 -1.40 -18.34
N GLU A 567 -12.88 -1.30 -17.27
CA GLU A 567 -11.60 -1.99 -17.10
C GLU A 567 -11.72 -3.10 -16.03
N GLU A 568 -12.93 -3.63 -15.81
CA GLU A 568 -13.19 -4.66 -14.81
C GLU A 568 -12.34 -5.94 -15.00
N LEU A 569 -11.88 -6.23 -16.23
CA LEU A 569 -11.05 -7.38 -16.55
C LEU A 569 -9.67 -7.35 -15.88
N VAL A 570 -9.15 -6.16 -15.59
CA VAL A 570 -7.88 -5.99 -14.86
C VAL A 570 -8.08 -5.93 -13.35
N MET A 571 -9.29 -6.16 -12.83
CA MET A 571 -9.57 -6.10 -11.40
C MET A 571 -9.94 -7.47 -10.82
N SER A 572 -9.62 -7.68 -9.55
CA SER A 572 -9.90 -8.96 -8.88
C SER A 572 -10.25 -8.78 -7.40
N LEU A 573 -11.31 -9.46 -6.98
CA LEU A 573 -11.71 -9.65 -5.58
C LEU A 573 -11.32 -11.02 -5.03
N ARG A 574 -10.50 -11.78 -5.78
CA ARG A 574 -10.02 -13.10 -5.34
C ARG A 574 -9.18 -12.94 -4.08
N MET A 575 -9.46 -13.75 -3.08
CA MET A 575 -8.74 -13.78 -1.80
C MET A 575 -8.34 -15.21 -1.44
N LEU A 576 -7.27 -15.35 -0.67
CA LEU A 576 -6.77 -16.63 -0.19
C LEU A 576 -6.75 -16.68 1.34
N LEU A 577 -7.24 -17.77 1.91
CA LEU A 577 -7.22 -18.07 3.35
C LEU A 577 -6.27 -19.21 3.66
N GLY A 578 -5.52 -19.06 4.75
CA GLY A 578 -4.61 -20.07 5.31
C GLY A 578 -3.24 -19.49 5.66
N LYS A 579 -2.31 -20.40 5.98
CA LYS A 579 -0.91 -20.10 6.27
C LYS A 579 -0.15 -19.82 4.97
N ARG A 580 0.53 -18.68 4.88
CA ARG A 580 1.38 -18.32 3.74
C ARG A 580 2.72 -19.06 3.83
N ALA A 581 3.16 -19.61 2.70
CA ALA A 581 4.48 -20.24 2.61
C ALA A 581 5.61 -19.19 2.57
N ASN A 582 6.84 -19.65 2.78
CA ASN A 582 8.02 -18.82 2.72
C ASN A 582 8.19 -18.21 1.31
N LEU A 583 8.31 -16.88 1.25
CA LEU A 583 8.41 -16.09 0.01
C LEU A 583 9.57 -16.54 -0.89
N LEU A 584 10.68 -16.98 -0.30
CA LEU A 584 11.90 -17.34 -1.03
C LEU A 584 11.89 -18.80 -1.53
N SER A 585 10.87 -19.57 -1.15
CA SER A 585 10.69 -20.97 -1.57
C SER A 585 9.74 -21.10 -2.76
N GLU A 586 9.88 -22.20 -3.50
CA GLU A 586 9.05 -22.53 -4.66
C GLU A 586 8.62 -24.00 -4.56
N THR A 587 7.62 -24.24 -3.71
CA THR A 587 7.13 -25.57 -3.34
C THR A 587 5.60 -25.65 -3.45
N PRO A 588 5.00 -26.85 -3.59
CA PRO A 588 3.54 -27.01 -3.68
C PRO A 588 2.78 -26.52 -2.43
N GLU A 589 3.43 -26.46 -1.27
CA GLU A 589 2.85 -25.96 -0.02
C GLU A 589 2.34 -24.52 -0.14
N ALA A 590 2.89 -23.72 -1.05
CA ALA A 590 2.48 -22.32 -1.24
C ALA A 590 1.00 -22.15 -1.60
N VAL A 591 0.41 -23.15 -2.26
CA VAL A 591 -0.99 -23.12 -2.71
C VAL A 591 -1.91 -23.99 -1.85
N ARG A 592 -1.45 -24.50 -0.69
CA ARG A 592 -2.31 -25.12 0.32
C ARG A 592 -3.14 -24.07 1.06
N LEU A 593 -4.07 -23.48 0.33
CA LEU A 593 -4.91 -22.35 0.72
C LEU A 593 -6.35 -22.61 0.30
N ILE A 594 -7.29 -21.90 0.91
CA ILE A 594 -8.69 -21.84 0.48
C ILE A 594 -8.87 -20.58 -0.37
N ALA A 595 -9.34 -20.73 -1.61
CA ALA A 595 -9.60 -19.64 -2.53
C ALA A 595 -11.05 -19.17 -2.47
N LEU A 596 -11.23 -17.85 -2.45
CA LEU A 596 -12.50 -17.14 -2.42
C LEU A 596 -12.62 -16.28 -3.67
N SER A 597 -13.82 -16.22 -4.24
CA SER A 597 -14.17 -15.34 -5.37
C SER A 597 -14.49 -13.91 -4.92
N SER A 598 -14.96 -13.75 -3.68
CA SER A 598 -15.25 -12.49 -3.01
C SER A 598 -14.75 -12.56 -1.56
N PRO A 599 -14.31 -11.45 -0.95
CA PRO A 599 -14.01 -11.40 0.48
C PRO A 599 -15.28 -11.46 1.36
N ILE A 600 -16.47 -11.38 0.78
CA ILE A 600 -17.73 -11.39 1.53
C ILE A 600 -18.29 -12.81 1.59
N LEU A 601 -18.37 -13.36 2.80
CA LEU A 601 -18.82 -14.73 3.01
C LEU A 601 -20.35 -14.81 3.06
N SER A 602 -20.92 -15.79 2.37
CA SER A 602 -22.31 -16.19 2.59
C SER A 602 -22.46 -17.04 3.87
N PRO A 603 -23.67 -17.19 4.42
CA PRO A 603 -23.92 -18.10 5.55
C PRO A 603 -23.45 -19.54 5.29
N GLU A 604 -23.67 -20.03 4.07
CA GLU A 604 -23.29 -21.38 3.64
C GLU A 604 -21.76 -21.53 3.56
N GLN A 605 -21.06 -20.51 3.06
CA GLN A 605 -19.60 -20.47 3.02
C GLN A 605 -18.99 -20.40 4.43
N MET A 606 -19.59 -19.60 5.33
CA MET A 606 -19.14 -19.53 6.73
C MET A 606 -19.34 -20.87 7.45
N ALA A 607 -20.48 -21.53 7.23
CA ALA A 607 -20.74 -22.86 7.78
C ALA A 607 -19.70 -23.87 7.26
N ALA A 608 -19.39 -23.87 5.96
CA ALA A 608 -18.38 -24.75 5.39
C ALA A 608 -16.99 -24.54 6.00
N LEU A 609 -16.58 -23.29 6.25
CA LEU A 609 -15.31 -22.97 6.93
C LEU A 609 -15.26 -23.46 8.38
N ARG A 610 -16.38 -23.43 9.10
CA ARG A 610 -16.49 -23.94 10.48
C ARG A 610 -16.49 -25.47 10.55
N MET A 611 -17.10 -26.13 9.57
CA MET A 611 -17.34 -27.58 9.59
C MET A 611 -16.21 -28.41 8.99
N GLN A 612 -15.38 -27.82 8.13
CA GLN A 612 -14.24 -28.55 7.56
C GLN A 612 -13.24 -28.98 8.64
N THR A 613 -12.67 -30.18 8.48
CA THR A 613 -11.78 -30.81 9.47
C THR A 613 -10.36 -31.03 8.95
N MET A 614 -9.97 -30.30 7.89
CA MET A 614 -8.66 -30.44 7.28
C MET A 614 -7.60 -29.80 8.20
N PRO A 615 -6.58 -30.55 8.66
CA PRO A 615 -5.58 -30.03 9.61
C PRO A 615 -4.85 -28.78 9.10
N GLU A 616 -4.58 -28.70 7.80
CA GLU A 616 -3.95 -27.55 7.13
C GLU A 616 -4.78 -26.26 7.16
N PHE A 617 -6.08 -26.36 7.43
CA PHE A 617 -7.01 -25.24 7.53
C PHE A 617 -7.62 -25.12 8.92
N ALA A 618 -6.90 -25.58 9.96
CA ALA A 618 -7.36 -25.50 11.35
C ALA A 618 -7.90 -24.10 11.69
N THR A 619 -9.10 -24.05 12.28
CA THR A 619 -9.78 -22.78 12.59
C THR A 619 -9.86 -22.57 14.10
N ALA A 620 -9.90 -21.32 14.53
CA ALA A 620 -10.19 -20.95 15.91
C ALA A 620 -11.10 -19.71 15.94
N THR A 621 -12.05 -19.68 16.89
CA THR A 621 -12.87 -18.49 17.14
C THR A 621 -12.29 -17.75 18.33
N VAL A 622 -12.06 -16.44 18.16
CA VAL A 622 -11.58 -15.54 19.20
C VAL A 622 -12.66 -14.49 19.43
N ASP A 623 -13.14 -14.41 20.67
CA ASP A 623 -14.30 -13.58 21.02
C ASP A 623 -13.91 -12.09 21.12
N ALA A 624 -14.45 -11.28 20.22
CA ALA A 624 -14.29 -9.82 20.18
C ALA A 624 -15.39 -9.12 20.98
N VAL A 625 -15.43 -9.40 22.29
CA VAL A 625 -16.46 -8.89 23.19
C VAL A 625 -15.84 -8.41 24.52
N TRP A 626 -16.55 -7.56 25.24
CA TRP A 626 -16.13 -7.01 26.53
C TRP A 626 -17.32 -6.80 27.47
N GLN A 627 -17.04 -6.65 28.75
CA GLN A 627 -18.06 -6.33 29.76
C GLN A 627 -17.79 -4.95 30.34
N ALA A 628 -18.86 -4.17 30.49
CA ALA A 628 -18.79 -2.88 31.15
C ALA A 628 -18.42 -3.06 32.64
N PRO A 629 -17.65 -2.15 33.24
CA PRO A 629 -17.42 -2.13 34.68
C PRO A 629 -18.73 -2.12 35.47
N SER A 630 -18.75 -2.77 36.64
CA SER A 630 -19.89 -2.77 37.56
C SER A 630 -19.82 -1.61 38.57
N GLY A 631 -20.92 -0.89 38.77
CA GLY A 631 -21.03 0.25 39.70
C GLY A 631 -22.13 1.24 39.31
N GLU A 632 -22.60 2.07 40.25
CA GLU A 632 -23.70 3.04 40.01
C GLU A 632 -23.32 4.19 39.06
N GLU A 633 -22.03 4.55 38.97
CA GLU A 633 -21.50 5.54 38.02
C GLU A 633 -20.21 5.04 37.35
N VAL A 634 -20.32 4.52 36.12
CA VAL A 634 -19.16 4.16 35.28
C VAL A 634 -18.70 5.39 34.51
N THR A 635 -17.49 5.87 34.80
CA THR A 635 -16.87 6.98 34.06
C THR A 635 -16.43 6.54 32.65
N PRO A 636 -16.39 7.44 31.65
CA PRO A 636 -15.87 7.13 30.32
C PRO A 636 -14.45 6.54 30.35
N GLU A 637 -13.61 7.00 31.27
CA GLU A 637 -12.24 6.51 31.43
C GLU A 637 -12.19 5.06 31.93
N GLN A 638 -13.05 4.69 32.88
CA GLN A 638 -13.17 3.31 33.36
C GLN A 638 -13.69 2.37 32.27
N ALA A 639 -14.71 2.81 31.52
CA ALA A 639 -15.22 2.06 30.39
C ALA A 639 -14.16 1.89 29.29
N GLY A 640 -13.43 2.96 28.97
CA GLY A 640 -12.32 2.94 28.02
C GLY A 640 -11.19 2.01 28.44
N ALA A 641 -10.82 2.01 29.72
CA ALA A 641 -9.82 1.09 30.25
C ALA A 641 -10.26 -0.38 30.15
N ALA A 642 -11.55 -0.67 30.40
CA ALA A 642 -12.10 -2.02 30.23
C ALA A 642 -12.10 -2.47 28.77
N LEU A 643 -12.51 -1.59 27.84
CA LEU A 643 -12.45 -1.86 26.40
C LEU A 643 -11.01 -2.11 25.94
N ARG A 644 -10.06 -1.27 26.39
CA ARG A 644 -8.63 -1.45 26.07
C ARG A 644 -8.11 -2.79 26.57
N ALA A 645 -8.40 -3.15 27.82
CA ALA A 645 -7.97 -4.43 28.40
C ALA A 645 -8.57 -5.62 27.63
N ALA A 646 -9.80 -5.51 27.15
CA ALA A 646 -10.45 -6.52 26.31
C ALA A 646 -9.79 -6.64 24.93
N VAL A 647 -9.41 -5.52 24.30
CA VAL A 647 -8.64 -5.53 23.03
C VAL A 647 -7.26 -6.17 23.23
N GLU A 648 -6.56 -5.85 24.31
CA GLU A 648 -5.27 -6.46 24.64
C GLU A 648 -5.42 -7.97 24.92
N LYS A 649 -6.52 -8.38 25.56
CA LYS A 649 -6.85 -9.81 25.74
C LYS A 649 -7.13 -10.49 24.40
N LEU A 650 -7.93 -9.88 23.53
CA LEU A 650 -8.22 -10.37 22.18
C LEU A 650 -6.93 -10.63 21.39
N CYS A 651 -5.96 -9.71 21.46
CA CYS A 651 -4.65 -9.87 20.83
C CYS A 651 -3.87 -11.07 21.37
N ARG A 652 -3.87 -11.30 22.69
CA ARG A 652 -3.20 -12.45 23.32
C ARG A 652 -3.87 -13.77 22.95
N ASP A 653 -5.19 -13.83 22.99
CA ASP A 653 -5.95 -15.03 22.65
C ASP A 653 -5.76 -15.41 21.18
N ALA A 654 -5.72 -14.39 20.28
CA ALA A 654 -5.42 -14.60 18.87
C ALA A 654 -3.99 -15.12 18.66
N GLU A 655 -3.00 -14.55 19.36
CA GLU A 655 -1.64 -15.06 19.33
C GLU A 655 -1.54 -16.51 19.79
N GLU A 656 -2.17 -16.85 20.92
CA GLU A 656 -2.19 -18.21 21.46
C GLU A 656 -2.84 -19.19 20.47
N ALA A 657 -3.98 -18.82 19.87
CA ALA A 657 -4.65 -19.64 18.87
C ALA A 657 -3.74 -19.97 17.68
N VAL A 658 -2.99 -18.99 17.16
CA VAL A 658 -2.03 -19.22 16.06
C VAL A 658 -0.86 -20.09 16.49
N ARG A 659 -0.33 -19.88 17.70
CA ARG A 659 0.74 -20.73 18.25
C ARG A 659 0.28 -22.18 18.45
N ASN A 660 -1.00 -22.38 18.75
CA ASN A 660 -1.65 -23.69 18.84
C ASN A 660 -2.00 -24.31 17.48
N GLY A 661 -1.66 -23.66 16.37
CA GLY A 661 -1.78 -24.21 15.01
C GLY A 661 -2.98 -23.72 14.21
N ALA A 662 -3.79 -22.79 14.73
CA ALA A 662 -4.90 -22.22 13.96
C ALA A 662 -4.35 -21.40 12.77
N CYS A 663 -4.83 -21.74 11.57
CA CYS A 663 -4.46 -21.09 10.31
C CYS A 663 -5.54 -20.11 9.82
N ILE A 664 -6.75 -20.16 10.38
CA ILE A 664 -7.84 -19.22 10.11
C ILE A 664 -8.46 -18.81 11.45
N LEU A 665 -8.45 -17.51 11.76
CA LEU A 665 -9.06 -16.97 12.97
C LEU A 665 -10.39 -16.29 12.63
N PHE A 666 -11.46 -16.71 13.30
CA PHE A 666 -12.73 -16.01 13.31
C PHE A 666 -12.73 -15.01 14.47
N ILE A 667 -12.56 -13.73 14.16
CA ILE A 667 -12.66 -12.65 15.15
C ILE A 667 -14.15 -12.31 15.25
N SER A 668 -14.82 -12.83 16.30
CA SER A 668 -16.28 -12.90 16.36
C SER A 668 -16.89 -12.09 17.49
N ASP A 669 -17.92 -11.30 17.18
CA ASP A 669 -18.77 -10.61 18.16
C ASP A 669 -20.13 -11.31 18.39
N GLU A 670 -20.33 -12.54 17.90
CA GLU A 670 -21.60 -13.29 18.04
C GLU A 670 -22.02 -13.58 19.49
N LYS A 671 -21.07 -13.52 20.44
CA LYS A 671 -21.33 -13.65 21.88
C LYS A 671 -21.82 -12.36 22.54
N ALA A 672 -21.94 -11.25 21.79
CA ALA A 672 -22.56 -10.05 22.29
C ALA A 672 -24.03 -10.32 22.65
N ASP A 673 -24.42 -9.90 23.85
CA ASP A 673 -25.75 -10.11 24.40
C ASP A 673 -26.12 -8.96 25.34
N ILE A 674 -27.12 -9.17 26.20
CA ILE A 674 -27.60 -8.17 27.14
C ILE A 674 -26.59 -7.77 28.24
N HIS A 675 -25.55 -8.56 28.47
CA HIS A 675 -24.52 -8.29 29.48
C HIS A 675 -23.13 -8.07 28.87
N THR A 676 -22.96 -8.49 27.63
CA THR A 676 -21.68 -8.51 26.93
C THR A 676 -21.74 -7.63 25.69
N LEU A 677 -20.86 -6.65 25.62
CA LEU A 677 -20.80 -5.66 24.55
C LEU A 677 -19.84 -6.12 23.45
N PRO A 678 -20.12 -5.81 22.17
CA PRO A 678 -19.17 -6.06 21.10
C PRO A 678 -17.97 -5.09 21.21
N ILE A 679 -16.77 -5.57 20.90
CA ILE A 679 -15.66 -4.69 20.53
C ILE A 679 -15.93 -4.25 19.09
N PRO A 680 -15.85 -2.94 18.75
CA PRO A 680 -16.02 -2.48 17.38
C PRO A 680 -15.13 -3.28 16.41
N SER A 681 -15.74 -3.83 15.37
CA SER A 681 -15.13 -4.83 14.48
C SER A 681 -13.86 -4.31 13.81
N LEU A 682 -13.84 -3.03 13.44
CA LEU A 682 -12.67 -2.37 12.87
C LEU A 682 -11.50 -2.29 13.86
N LEU A 683 -11.79 -1.98 15.12
CA LEU A 683 -10.80 -1.95 16.20
C LEU A 683 -10.26 -3.35 16.50
N ALA A 684 -11.15 -4.34 16.56
CA ALA A 684 -10.80 -5.74 16.80
C ALA A 684 -9.86 -6.29 15.72
N ILE A 685 -10.22 -6.15 14.43
CA ILE A 685 -9.41 -6.60 13.30
C ILE A 685 -8.07 -5.87 13.25
N GLY A 686 -8.08 -4.53 13.33
CA GLY A 686 -6.85 -3.73 13.26
C GLY A 686 -5.87 -4.09 14.39
N ALA A 687 -6.36 -4.24 15.62
CA ALA A 687 -5.54 -4.59 16.77
C ALA A 687 -4.89 -5.97 16.61
N VAL A 688 -5.66 -6.99 16.24
CA VAL A 688 -5.16 -8.36 16.02
C VAL A 688 -4.18 -8.40 14.85
N HIS A 689 -4.50 -7.73 13.74
CA HIS A 689 -3.63 -7.68 12.56
C HIS A 689 -2.25 -7.13 12.90
N HIS A 690 -2.18 -5.95 13.53
CA HIS A 690 -0.91 -5.32 13.89
C HIS A 690 -0.18 -6.06 15.01
N HIS A 691 -0.92 -6.65 15.96
CA HIS A 691 -0.30 -7.50 17.00
C HIS A 691 0.39 -8.70 16.39
N LEU A 692 -0.28 -9.45 15.51
CA LEU A 692 0.31 -10.61 14.85
C LEU A 692 1.48 -10.23 13.94
N ILE A 693 1.50 -9.03 13.33
CA ILE A 693 2.67 -8.53 12.60
C ILE A 693 3.85 -8.35 13.56
N ARG A 694 3.64 -7.66 14.70
CA ARG A 694 4.69 -7.43 15.70
C ARG A 694 5.27 -8.72 16.26
N GLN A 695 4.43 -9.75 16.43
CA GLN A 695 4.86 -11.06 16.92
C GLN A 695 5.45 -11.98 15.83
N GLY A 696 5.46 -11.56 14.56
CA GLY A 696 5.92 -12.41 13.45
C GLY A 696 5.01 -13.61 13.15
N LEU A 697 3.71 -13.48 13.44
CA LEU A 697 2.72 -14.55 13.29
C LEU A 697 1.69 -14.28 12.19
N ARG A 698 1.63 -13.07 11.63
CA ARG A 698 0.57 -12.69 10.66
C ARG A 698 0.57 -13.51 9.37
N MET A 699 1.71 -14.07 8.95
CA MET A 699 1.81 -15.01 7.82
C MET A 699 1.29 -16.41 8.14
N ARG A 700 1.09 -16.74 9.42
CA ARG A 700 0.67 -18.08 9.85
C ARG A 700 -0.85 -18.25 9.90
N ALA A 701 -1.61 -17.17 9.92
CA ALA A 701 -3.06 -17.22 9.95
C ALA A 701 -3.73 -16.12 9.14
N SER A 702 -4.89 -16.44 8.57
CA SER A 702 -5.81 -15.48 7.97
C SER A 702 -6.84 -15.00 8.98
N LEU A 703 -7.32 -13.76 8.82
CA LEU A 703 -8.30 -13.15 9.72
C LEU A 703 -9.65 -13.03 9.01
N VAL A 704 -10.70 -13.55 9.64
CA VAL A 704 -12.08 -13.43 9.17
C VAL A 704 -12.86 -12.63 10.21
N SER A 705 -13.44 -11.51 9.80
CA SER A 705 -14.31 -10.71 10.65
C SER A 705 -15.71 -11.33 10.66
N VAL A 706 -16.15 -11.81 11.81
CA VAL A 706 -17.51 -12.32 12.02
C VAL A 706 -18.24 -11.29 12.87
N SER A 707 -18.99 -10.41 12.23
CA SER A 707 -19.48 -9.21 12.92
C SER A 707 -20.92 -8.84 12.57
N GLY A 708 -21.63 -8.35 13.59
CA GLY A 708 -22.93 -7.73 13.43
C GLY A 708 -22.86 -6.29 12.92
N GLU A 709 -21.72 -5.62 12.98
CA GLU A 709 -21.55 -4.19 12.66
C GLU A 709 -21.55 -3.84 11.15
N PRO A 710 -20.83 -4.53 10.26
CA PRO A 710 -20.64 -4.12 8.87
C PRO A 710 -21.90 -4.28 8.01
N ARG A 711 -22.22 -3.22 7.25
CA ARG A 711 -23.47 -3.11 6.45
C ARG A 711 -23.37 -2.16 5.25
N GLU A 712 -22.38 -1.28 5.22
CA GLU A 712 -22.09 -0.39 4.10
C GLU A 712 -20.80 -0.80 3.38
N VAL A 713 -20.69 -0.50 2.08
CA VAL A 713 -19.47 -0.73 1.27
C VAL A 713 -18.21 -0.23 1.99
N HIS A 714 -18.29 0.95 2.60
CA HIS A 714 -17.16 1.53 3.31
C HIS A 714 -16.72 0.72 4.53
N HIS A 715 -17.64 0.06 5.24
CA HIS A 715 -17.32 -0.78 6.39
C HIS A 715 -16.47 -1.98 5.97
N PHE A 716 -16.88 -2.65 4.88
CA PHE A 716 -16.12 -3.76 4.30
C PHE A 716 -14.75 -3.30 3.79
N ALA A 717 -14.69 -2.14 3.10
CA ALA A 717 -13.44 -1.57 2.64
C ALA A 717 -12.47 -1.25 3.78
N CYS A 718 -12.96 -0.75 4.92
CA CYS A 718 -12.15 -0.52 6.11
C CYS A 718 -11.66 -1.84 6.72
N LEU A 719 -12.54 -2.80 6.97
CA LEU A 719 -12.16 -4.10 7.56
C LEU A 719 -11.05 -4.79 6.75
N ILE A 720 -11.21 -4.82 5.42
CA ILE A 720 -10.21 -5.43 4.53
C ILE A 720 -8.92 -4.60 4.51
N GLY A 721 -9.04 -3.27 4.38
CA GLY A 721 -7.87 -2.37 4.36
C GLY A 721 -7.05 -2.39 5.66
N TYR A 722 -7.64 -2.81 6.78
CA TYR A 722 -6.99 -3.00 8.07
C TYR A 722 -6.66 -4.47 8.41
N GLY A 723 -6.81 -5.39 7.45
CA GLY A 723 -6.21 -6.73 7.50
C GLY A 723 -7.17 -7.92 7.61
N ALA A 724 -8.48 -7.72 7.48
CA ALA A 724 -9.42 -8.83 7.32
C ALA A 724 -9.27 -9.45 5.92
N ASN A 725 -9.05 -10.76 5.86
CA ASN A 725 -9.07 -11.51 4.61
C ASN A 725 -10.51 -11.74 4.13
N ALA A 726 -11.44 -11.99 5.04
CA ALA A 726 -12.86 -12.12 4.69
C ALA A 726 -13.77 -11.51 5.77
N VAL A 727 -15.01 -11.21 5.40
CA VAL A 727 -16.02 -10.63 6.29
C VAL A 727 -17.32 -11.43 6.18
N TYR A 728 -17.85 -11.87 7.32
CA TYR A 728 -19.16 -12.49 7.45
C TYR A 728 -20.10 -11.56 8.25
N PRO A 729 -20.95 -10.78 7.56
CA PRO A 729 -21.84 -9.79 8.18
C PRO A 729 -23.16 -10.41 8.64
N TYR A 730 -23.14 -11.25 9.68
CA TYR A 730 -24.29 -12.09 10.06
C TYR A 730 -25.56 -11.28 10.35
N LEU A 731 -25.45 -10.16 11.07
CA LEU A 731 -26.62 -9.36 11.46
C LEU A 731 -27.23 -8.61 10.28
N ALA A 732 -26.41 -8.25 9.28
CA ALA A 732 -26.91 -7.69 8.04
C ALA A 732 -27.74 -8.73 7.27
N TYR A 733 -27.31 -10.00 7.22
CA TYR A 733 -28.10 -11.07 6.60
C TYR A 733 -29.42 -11.33 7.33
N GLU A 734 -29.41 -11.41 8.66
CA GLU A 734 -30.64 -11.53 9.47
C GLU A 734 -31.60 -10.36 9.21
N THR A 735 -31.06 -9.15 9.09
CA THR A 735 -31.82 -7.93 8.75
C THR A 735 -32.42 -8.00 7.34
N ILE A 736 -31.67 -8.51 6.36
CA ILE A 736 -32.13 -8.67 4.98
C ILE A 736 -33.28 -9.68 4.91
N GLU A 737 -33.19 -10.77 5.66
CA GLU A 737 -34.25 -11.77 5.77
C GLU A 737 -35.54 -11.17 6.31
N GLU A 738 -35.46 -10.40 7.40
CA GLU A 738 -36.62 -9.69 7.96
C GLU A 738 -37.23 -8.73 6.94
N LEU A 739 -36.42 -7.90 6.26
CA LEU A 739 -36.88 -6.97 5.24
C LEU A 739 -37.59 -7.66 4.06
N VAL A 740 -37.13 -8.84 3.67
CA VAL A 740 -37.76 -9.65 2.62
C VAL A 740 -39.08 -10.23 3.11
N HIS A 741 -39.12 -10.81 4.31
CA HIS A 741 -40.34 -11.37 4.90
C HIS A 741 -41.43 -10.33 5.16
N GLU A 742 -41.07 -9.09 5.54
CA GLU A 742 -42.02 -8.00 5.68
C GLU A 742 -42.66 -7.57 4.35
N GLY A 743 -42.05 -7.90 3.20
CA GLY A 743 -42.56 -7.63 1.85
C GLY A 743 -42.70 -6.14 1.48
N ARG A 744 -42.27 -5.21 2.34
CA ARG A 744 -42.48 -3.76 2.16
C ARG A 744 -41.47 -3.19 1.16
N LYS A 745 -41.93 -2.97 -0.07
CA LYS A 745 -41.16 -2.30 -1.14
C LYS A 745 -39.87 -3.04 -1.54
N THR A 746 -39.82 -4.35 -1.30
CA THR A 746 -38.78 -5.27 -1.78
C THR A 746 -39.21 -6.01 -3.05
N GLY A 747 -40.50 -5.99 -3.41
CA GLY A 747 -41.02 -6.74 -4.56
C GLY A 747 -41.10 -8.25 -4.26
N ALA A 748 -41.15 -9.08 -5.30
CA ALA A 748 -41.16 -10.55 -5.17
C ALA A 748 -39.74 -11.15 -5.08
N LEU A 749 -38.89 -10.59 -4.22
CA LEU A 749 -37.52 -11.09 -4.00
C LEU A 749 -37.54 -12.29 -3.04
N THR A 750 -36.79 -13.33 -3.37
CA THR A 750 -36.45 -14.40 -2.40
C THR A 750 -35.30 -13.93 -1.51
N VAL A 751 -35.19 -14.50 -0.31
CA VAL A 751 -34.07 -14.25 0.61
C VAL A 751 -32.73 -14.53 -0.08
N GLU A 752 -32.63 -15.65 -0.81
CA GLU A 752 -31.42 -16.03 -1.52
C GLU A 752 -31.02 -14.98 -2.57
N GLN A 753 -31.98 -14.47 -3.35
CA GLN A 753 -31.72 -13.43 -4.34
C GLN A 753 -31.30 -12.12 -3.68
N ALA A 754 -31.94 -11.75 -2.56
CA ALA A 754 -31.60 -10.54 -1.80
C ALA A 754 -30.16 -10.61 -1.24
N ARG A 755 -29.75 -11.75 -0.68
CA ARG A 755 -28.38 -11.98 -0.21
C ARG A 755 -27.36 -11.91 -1.36
N LYS A 756 -27.63 -12.55 -2.50
CA LYS A 756 -26.77 -12.47 -3.70
C LYS A 756 -26.64 -11.03 -4.21
N ASN A 757 -27.73 -10.27 -4.24
CA ASN A 757 -27.72 -8.87 -4.63
C ASN A 757 -26.90 -8.00 -3.67
N PHE A 758 -27.01 -8.24 -2.36
CA PHE A 758 -26.21 -7.55 -1.35
C PHE A 758 -24.71 -7.78 -1.53
N ILE A 759 -24.27 -9.03 -1.67
CA ILE A 759 -22.87 -9.38 -1.94
C ILE A 759 -22.40 -8.70 -3.23
N LYS A 760 -23.19 -8.80 -4.31
CA LYS A 760 -22.87 -8.14 -5.60
C LYS A 760 -22.74 -6.62 -5.48
N ALA A 761 -23.60 -5.97 -4.69
CA ALA A 761 -23.54 -4.53 -4.45
C ALA A 761 -22.25 -4.15 -3.71
N ILE A 762 -21.86 -4.94 -2.70
CA ILE A 762 -20.61 -4.75 -1.96
C ILE A 762 -19.40 -4.98 -2.86
N ASP A 763 -19.37 -6.06 -3.63
CA ASP A 763 -18.28 -6.38 -4.55
C ASP A 763 -18.03 -5.24 -5.54
N LYS A 764 -19.09 -4.75 -6.19
CA LYS A 764 -19.00 -3.57 -7.07
C LYS A 764 -18.53 -2.32 -6.33
N GLY A 765 -19.02 -2.13 -5.10
CA GLY A 765 -18.59 -1.05 -4.23
C GLY A 765 -17.10 -1.12 -3.87
N LEU A 766 -16.57 -2.32 -3.58
CA LEU A 766 -15.17 -2.55 -3.28
C LEU A 766 -14.28 -2.26 -4.49
N LEU A 767 -14.65 -2.79 -5.67
CA LEU A 767 -13.98 -2.46 -6.94
C LEU A 767 -13.94 -0.93 -7.14
N LYS A 768 -15.06 -0.24 -6.92
CA LYS A 768 -15.10 1.21 -6.98
C LYS A 768 -14.14 1.86 -5.99
N VAL A 769 -14.15 1.47 -4.71
CA VAL A 769 -13.27 2.08 -3.68
C VAL A 769 -11.79 1.88 -4.04
N MET A 770 -11.40 0.67 -4.44
CA MET A 770 -10.03 0.37 -4.86
C MET A 770 -9.60 1.20 -6.08
N SER A 771 -10.49 1.30 -7.07
CA SER A 771 -10.23 2.02 -8.32
C SER A 771 -9.96 3.51 -8.13
N LYS A 772 -10.47 4.14 -7.04
CA LYS A 772 -10.20 5.55 -6.71
C LYS A 772 -8.72 5.82 -6.47
N MET A 773 -7.96 4.83 -6.00
CA MET A 773 -6.51 4.91 -5.83
C MET A 773 -5.76 4.25 -7.00
N GLY A 774 -6.49 3.71 -7.99
CA GLY A 774 -5.91 2.95 -9.10
C GLY A 774 -5.43 1.56 -8.70
N ILE A 775 -6.00 0.95 -7.67
CA ILE A 775 -5.63 -0.40 -7.20
C ILE A 775 -6.54 -1.43 -7.88
N SER A 776 -5.94 -2.47 -8.44
CA SER A 776 -6.63 -3.51 -9.20
C SER A 776 -6.98 -4.76 -8.40
N THR A 777 -6.17 -5.20 -7.44
CA THR A 777 -6.44 -6.42 -6.65
C THR A 777 -6.79 -6.15 -5.20
N ILE A 778 -7.75 -6.91 -4.68
CA ILE A 778 -8.12 -6.85 -3.27
C ILE A 778 -6.97 -7.34 -2.37
N ASP A 779 -6.12 -8.24 -2.87
CA ASP A 779 -4.96 -8.76 -2.13
C ASP A 779 -3.94 -7.66 -1.83
N ALA A 780 -3.67 -6.78 -2.80
CA ALA A 780 -2.81 -5.61 -2.61
C ALA A 780 -3.49 -4.48 -1.81
N TYR A 781 -4.82 -4.43 -1.78
CA TYR A 781 -5.59 -3.51 -0.95
C TYR A 781 -5.67 -3.96 0.52
N CYS A 782 -5.69 -5.27 0.77
CA CYS A 782 -5.77 -5.86 2.10
C CYS A 782 -4.56 -5.44 2.96
N GLY A 783 -4.82 -4.86 4.13
CA GLY A 783 -3.77 -4.35 5.03
C GLY A 783 -3.02 -3.11 4.54
N ALA A 784 -3.42 -2.51 3.40
CA ALA A 784 -2.76 -1.34 2.83
C ALA A 784 -3.15 0.00 3.47
N GLN A 785 -4.24 0.03 4.25
CA GLN A 785 -4.70 1.23 4.96
C GLN A 785 -4.85 2.46 4.04
N ILE A 786 -5.63 2.33 2.96
CA ILE A 786 -5.89 3.42 1.98
C ILE A 786 -6.91 4.42 2.55
N PHE A 787 -6.60 4.92 3.75
CA PHE A 787 -7.46 5.79 4.54
C PHE A 787 -6.66 6.90 5.21
N GLU A 788 -7.36 8.00 5.49
CA GLU A 788 -6.93 9.02 6.42
C GLU A 788 -7.91 9.06 7.59
N ALA A 789 -7.39 9.06 8.82
CA ALA A 789 -8.21 9.16 10.01
C ALA A 789 -8.43 10.64 10.37
N LEU A 790 -9.69 11.03 10.54
CA LEU A 790 -10.08 12.36 10.97
C LEU A 790 -10.65 12.28 12.39
N GLY A 791 -9.84 12.72 13.36
CA GLY A 791 -10.28 12.80 14.75
C GLY A 791 -10.02 11.55 15.57
N ILE A 792 -9.04 10.71 15.20
CA ILE A 792 -8.59 9.54 15.98
C ILE A 792 -7.33 9.89 16.79
N GLY A 793 -7.33 9.58 18.07
CA GLY A 793 -6.20 9.79 18.99
C GLY A 793 -5.09 8.75 18.85
N GLN A 794 -3.89 9.11 19.30
CA GLN A 794 -2.67 8.31 19.13
C GLN A 794 -2.77 6.90 19.75
N GLU A 795 -3.48 6.75 20.87
CA GLU A 795 -3.60 5.44 21.53
C GLU A 795 -4.31 4.37 20.70
N LEU A 796 -5.27 4.77 19.85
CA LEU A 796 -5.94 3.85 18.93
C LEU A 796 -5.06 3.57 17.70
N LEU A 797 -4.32 4.58 17.22
CA LEU A 797 -3.38 4.43 16.12
C LEU A 797 -2.28 3.41 16.46
N ASP A 798 -1.67 3.53 17.64
CA ASP A 798 -0.55 2.68 18.06
C ASP A 798 -0.94 1.20 18.20
N ILE A 799 -2.19 0.94 18.58
CA ILE A 799 -2.68 -0.43 18.81
C ILE A 799 -3.24 -1.04 17.53
N ALA A 800 -4.13 -0.33 16.83
CA ALA A 800 -4.99 -0.91 15.80
C ALA A 800 -4.87 -0.30 14.41
N PHE A 801 -4.32 0.91 14.27
CA PHE A 801 -4.26 1.63 12.99
C PHE A 801 -2.86 2.19 12.74
N VAL A 802 -1.85 1.35 12.96
CA VAL A 802 -0.43 1.76 12.97
C VAL A 802 -0.07 2.31 11.60
N ASP A 803 0.63 3.43 11.57
CA ASP A 803 0.98 4.18 10.37
C ASP A 803 -0.22 4.82 9.63
N THR A 804 -1.46 4.81 10.14
CA THR A 804 -2.56 5.61 9.54
C THR A 804 -2.35 7.11 9.82
N PRO A 805 -2.48 8.02 8.82
CA PRO A 805 -2.40 9.46 9.06
C PRO A 805 -3.58 9.96 9.90
N SER A 806 -3.31 10.72 10.98
CA SER A 806 -4.32 11.42 11.77
C SER A 806 -3.79 12.78 12.23
N LEU A 807 -4.12 13.84 11.49
CA LEU A 807 -3.48 15.15 11.66
C LEU A 807 -4.02 15.96 12.84
N LEU A 808 -5.30 15.79 13.18
CA LEU A 808 -5.96 16.58 14.24
C LEU A 808 -5.83 15.92 15.62
N GLY A 809 -5.52 14.62 15.69
CA GLY A 809 -5.77 13.81 16.89
C GLY A 809 -7.26 13.78 17.25
N GLY A 810 -7.63 13.06 18.32
CA GLY A 810 -9.02 13.09 18.78
C GLY A 810 -9.37 11.92 19.68
N VAL A 811 -10.44 11.19 19.31
CA VAL A 811 -11.11 10.21 20.17
C VAL A 811 -10.20 9.04 20.56
N GLY A 812 -10.40 8.55 21.77
CA GLY A 812 -9.67 7.44 22.36
C GLY A 812 -10.60 6.29 22.75
N PHE A 813 -10.09 5.33 23.54
CA PHE A 813 -10.88 4.20 24.04
C PHE A 813 -12.08 4.65 24.87
N ALA A 814 -11.95 5.75 25.63
CA ALA A 814 -13.04 6.28 26.46
C ALA A 814 -14.27 6.67 25.62
N SER A 815 -14.06 7.47 24.57
CA SER A 815 -15.13 7.90 23.66
C SER A 815 -15.73 6.72 22.88
N VAL A 816 -14.90 5.80 22.41
CA VAL A 816 -15.38 4.60 21.70
C VAL A 816 -16.22 3.72 22.62
N ALA A 817 -15.79 3.51 23.87
CA ALA A 817 -16.55 2.74 24.84
C ALA A 817 -17.88 3.42 25.20
N GLU A 818 -17.90 4.75 25.29
CA GLU A 818 -19.12 5.53 25.53
C GLU A 818 -20.16 5.36 24.41
N ASP A 819 -19.74 5.44 23.14
CA ASP A 819 -20.62 5.23 21.98
C ASP A 819 -21.21 3.81 21.98
N VAL A 820 -20.36 2.79 22.21
CA VAL A 820 -20.79 1.38 22.28
C VAL A 820 -21.76 1.16 23.44
N LEU A 821 -21.50 1.75 24.61
CA LEU A 821 -22.40 1.69 25.76
C LEU A 821 -23.74 2.38 25.49
N ALA A 822 -23.73 3.52 24.78
CA ALA A 822 -24.95 4.24 24.42
C ALA A 822 -25.85 3.41 23.51
N TRP A 823 -25.29 2.77 22.47
CA TRP A 823 -26.04 1.83 21.63
C TRP A 823 -26.55 0.62 22.39
N HIS A 824 -25.69 0.01 23.20
CA HIS A 824 -26.04 -1.18 23.98
C HIS A 824 -27.18 -0.92 24.97
N ARG A 825 -27.11 0.19 25.73
CA ARG A 825 -28.19 0.63 26.64
C ARG A 825 -29.49 0.94 25.91
N TYR A 826 -29.40 1.48 24.69
CA TYR A 826 -30.59 1.74 23.88
C TYR A 826 -31.23 0.44 23.36
N GLY A 827 -30.40 -0.53 22.96
CA GLY A 827 -30.87 -1.86 22.52
C GLY A 827 -31.44 -2.70 23.65
N TYR A 828 -30.93 -2.54 24.87
CA TYR A 828 -31.34 -3.32 26.05
C TYR A 828 -31.72 -2.42 27.25
N PRO A 829 -32.80 -1.65 27.15
CA PRO A 829 -33.23 -0.77 28.24
C PRO A 829 -33.58 -1.61 29.48
N ASN A 830 -32.99 -1.26 30.62
CA ASN A 830 -33.17 -1.96 31.91
C ASN A 830 -32.90 -3.48 31.87
N SER A 831 -32.11 -3.96 30.90
CA SER A 831 -31.87 -5.40 30.70
C SER A 831 -33.17 -6.21 30.52
N ASP A 832 -34.20 -5.62 29.92
CA ASP A 832 -35.47 -6.29 29.59
C ASP A 832 -35.45 -6.84 28.15
N LEU A 833 -35.65 -8.16 28.00
CA LEU A 833 -35.70 -8.85 26.71
C LEU A 833 -37.13 -8.99 26.14
N SER A 834 -38.15 -8.59 26.90
CA SER A 834 -39.55 -8.81 26.53
C SER A 834 -40.10 -7.81 25.51
N GLN A 835 -39.42 -6.67 25.32
CA GLN A 835 -39.87 -5.59 24.43
C GLN A 835 -38.88 -5.32 23.29
N ALA A 836 -39.41 -5.35 22.07
CA ALA A 836 -38.69 -4.93 20.88
C ALA A 836 -38.53 -3.40 20.86
N VAL A 837 -37.31 -2.93 20.63
CA VAL A 837 -37.03 -1.49 20.49
C VAL A 837 -37.29 -1.02 19.06
N LYS A 838 -37.59 0.27 18.89
CA LYS A 838 -37.69 0.90 17.58
C LYS A 838 -36.34 1.48 17.19
N LEU A 839 -35.86 1.19 15.99
CA LEU A 839 -34.62 1.82 15.50
C LEU A 839 -34.77 3.33 15.36
N VAL A 840 -33.75 4.06 15.80
CA VAL A 840 -33.65 5.52 15.70
C VAL A 840 -33.54 5.98 14.25
N THR A 841 -33.90 7.24 13.99
CA THR A 841 -33.70 7.93 12.72
C THR A 841 -32.92 9.21 12.99
N TRP A 842 -31.60 9.17 12.88
CA TRP A 842 -30.75 10.32 13.16
C TRP A 842 -30.78 11.38 12.06
N GLY A 843 -31.21 11.06 10.84
CA GLY A 843 -31.22 12.02 9.75
C GLY A 843 -29.80 12.34 9.28
N LEU A 844 -29.00 11.30 9.01
CA LEU A 844 -27.61 11.44 8.57
C LEU A 844 -27.50 11.74 7.07
N TYR A 845 -28.40 11.19 6.25
CA TYR A 845 -28.41 11.43 4.81
C TYR A 845 -29.38 12.53 4.41
N LYS A 846 -30.32 12.88 5.31
CA LYS A 846 -31.30 13.94 5.09
C LYS A 846 -31.69 14.60 6.41
N ALA A 847 -31.64 15.93 6.43
CA ALA A 847 -32.03 16.72 7.58
C ALA A 847 -33.42 16.34 8.14
N ARG A 848 -33.44 16.02 9.43
CA ARG A 848 -34.66 15.70 10.21
C ARG A 848 -34.74 16.56 11.46
N ARG A 849 -35.97 16.78 11.95
CA ARG A 849 -36.19 17.49 13.21
C ARG A 849 -35.72 16.61 14.37
N GLY A 850 -34.83 17.15 15.20
CA GLY A 850 -34.28 16.43 16.35
C GLY A 850 -33.20 15.38 15.99
N GLY A 851 -32.76 15.37 14.74
CA GLY A 851 -31.66 14.55 14.26
C GLY A 851 -30.32 15.29 14.29
N GLU A 852 -29.38 14.79 13.50
CA GLU A 852 -28.07 15.38 13.26
C GLU A 852 -28.21 16.80 12.70
N LEU A 853 -27.23 17.65 13.03
CA LEU A 853 -27.18 19.02 12.52
C LEU A 853 -26.65 19.03 11.08
N HIS A 854 -27.30 19.83 10.24
CA HIS A 854 -26.94 20.03 8.83
C HIS A 854 -26.65 21.51 8.59
N GLU A 855 -25.59 21.81 7.83
CA GLU A 855 -25.27 23.19 7.41
C GLU A 855 -26.43 23.76 6.57
N TRP A 856 -27.02 22.93 5.70
CA TRP A 856 -28.18 23.29 4.87
C TRP A 856 -29.48 22.71 5.43
N SER A 857 -30.08 23.44 6.37
CA SER A 857 -31.43 23.14 6.87
C SER A 857 -32.51 23.99 6.16
N PRO A 858 -33.80 23.56 6.16
CA PRO A 858 -34.90 24.37 5.64
C PRO A 858 -34.96 25.78 6.25
N GLN A 859 -34.56 25.94 7.52
CA GLN A 859 -34.51 27.23 8.20
C GLN A 859 -33.42 28.13 7.64
N VAL A 860 -32.21 27.59 7.41
CA VAL A 860 -31.08 28.31 6.80
C VAL A 860 -31.41 28.73 5.37
N VAL A 861 -31.94 27.80 4.56
CA VAL A 861 -32.32 28.07 3.17
C VAL A 861 -33.42 29.13 3.11
N HIS A 862 -34.41 29.07 3.99
CA HIS A 862 -35.46 30.09 4.06
C HIS A 862 -34.89 31.47 4.44
N ALA A 863 -34.00 31.54 5.44
CA ALA A 863 -33.36 32.78 5.84
C ALA A 863 -32.50 33.37 4.71
N LEU A 864 -31.70 32.55 4.01
CA LEU A 864 -30.91 32.98 2.86
C LEU A 864 -31.80 33.48 1.70
N THR A 865 -32.92 32.80 1.45
CA THR A 865 -33.87 33.22 0.41
C THR A 865 -34.48 34.58 0.72
N GLN A 866 -34.75 34.89 2.00
CA GLN A 866 -35.22 36.21 2.43
C GLN A 866 -34.16 37.31 2.25
N VAL A 867 -32.87 36.96 2.27
CA VAL A 867 -31.77 37.89 1.94
C VAL A 867 -31.70 38.13 0.43
N ALA A 868 -31.72 37.06 -0.37
CA ALA A 868 -31.56 37.13 -1.82
C ALA A 868 -32.82 37.69 -2.53
N ARG A 869 -34.01 37.47 -1.95
CA ARG A 869 -35.30 37.92 -2.46
C ARG A 869 -36.09 38.61 -1.35
N PRO A 870 -35.64 39.80 -0.90
CA PRO A 870 -36.28 40.51 0.18
C PRO A 870 -37.64 41.04 -0.28
N LYS A 871 -38.59 41.18 0.66
CA LYS A 871 -39.87 41.84 0.37
C LYS A 871 -39.67 43.34 0.13
N LYS A 872 -38.77 43.96 0.89
CA LYS A 872 -38.32 45.34 0.70
C LYS A 872 -36.80 45.45 0.86
N PRO A 873 -36.09 46.30 0.10
CA PRO A 873 -34.63 46.43 0.19
C PRO A 873 -34.11 46.75 1.61
N GLU A 874 -34.87 47.50 2.40
CA GLU A 874 -34.55 47.82 3.79
C GLU A 874 -34.54 46.61 4.74
N ASP A 875 -35.15 45.48 4.35
CA ASP A 875 -35.18 44.26 5.15
C ASP A 875 -33.86 43.47 5.06
N ILE A 876 -33.02 43.74 4.05
CA ILE A 876 -31.79 42.96 3.77
C ILE A 876 -30.87 42.87 4.99
N PRO A 877 -30.53 43.96 5.71
CA PRO A 877 -29.62 43.87 6.87
C PRO A 877 -30.18 42.99 7.99
N ALA A 878 -31.48 43.07 8.26
CA ALA A 878 -32.15 42.27 9.29
C ALA A 878 -32.23 40.80 8.88
N ASN A 879 -32.61 40.51 7.62
CA ASN A 879 -32.64 39.16 7.07
C ASN A 879 -31.24 38.53 7.06
N TYR A 880 -30.20 39.31 6.70
CA TYR A 880 -28.83 38.83 6.68
C TYR A 880 -28.31 38.55 8.08
N ARG A 881 -28.61 39.40 9.07
CA ARG A 881 -28.26 39.13 10.46
C ARG A 881 -28.87 37.83 10.96
N LYS A 882 -30.17 37.60 10.69
CA LYS A 882 -30.84 36.34 11.03
C LYS A 882 -30.17 35.13 10.36
N TYR A 883 -29.82 35.22 9.08
CA TYR A 883 -29.09 34.17 8.37
C TYR A 883 -27.70 33.93 8.98
N ALA A 884 -26.93 35.00 9.22
CA ALA A 884 -25.59 34.93 9.78
C ALA A 884 -25.59 34.36 11.21
N ASP A 885 -26.56 34.74 12.04
CA ASP A 885 -26.70 34.20 13.39
C ASP A 885 -27.00 32.69 13.36
N LEU A 886 -27.84 32.23 12.41
CA LEU A 886 -28.12 30.81 12.23
C LEU A 886 -26.86 30.03 11.81
N VAL A 887 -26.10 30.51 10.83
CA VAL A 887 -24.93 29.80 10.30
C VAL A 887 -23.74 29.87 11.25
N ASN A 888 -23.44 31.05 11.82
CA ASN A 888 -22.27 31.26 12.66
C ASN A 888 -22.40 30.64 14.07
N SER A 889 -23.61 30.32 14.52
CA SER A 889 -23.82 29.62 15.79
C SER A 889 -23.63 28.09 15.69
N MET A 890 -23.55 27.55 14.46
CA MET A 890 -23.32 26.13 14.23
C MET A 890 -21.87 25.74 14.51
N LYS A 891 -21.66 24.52 15.01
CA LYS A 891 -20.33 23.91 15.22
C LYS A 891 -20.21 22.62 14.43
N LEU A 892 -20.13 22.75 13.10
CA LEU A 892 -20.23 21.62 12.16
C LEU A 892 -18.93 21.26 11.44
N ALA A 893 -17.86 22.04 11.59
CA ALA A 893 -16.67 21.90 10.76
C ALA A 893 -15.44 22.41 11.53
N PRO A 894 -14.22 21.94 11.22
CA PRO A 894 -13.02 22.34 11.94
C PRO A 894 -12.80 23.86 12.02
N ARG A 895 -13.21 24.61 10.98
CA ARG A 895 -13.16 26.09 10.99
C ARG A 895 -13.94 26.73 12.15
N HIS A 896 -14.96 26.07 12.67
CA HIS A 896 -15.78 26.55 13.80
C HIS A 896 -15.08 26.37 15.17
N LEU A 897 -13.92 25.70 15.21
CA LEU A 897 -13.07 25.61 16.40
C LEU A 897 -12.05 26.75 16.49
N LEU A 898 -11.96 27.59 15.44
CA LEU A 898 -11.02 28.70 15.35
C LEU A 898 -11.72 30.02 15.70
N ASP A 899 -10.97 30.94 16.31
CA ASP A 899 -11.41 32.32 16.57
C ASP A 899 -10.32 33.33 16.19
N PHE A 900 -10.72 34.57 15.89
CA PHE A 900 -9.82 35.64 15.48
C PHE A 900 -9.14 36.30 16.67
N ARG A 901 -7.82 36.08 16.81
CA ARG A 901 -7.02 36.84 17.77
C ARG A 901 -6.89 38.30 17.32
N ARG A 902 -7.45 39.23 18.08
CA ARG A 902 -7.34 40.67 17.81
C ARG A 902 -5.93 41.15 18.14
N VAL A 903 -5.18 41.55 17.11
CA VAL A 903 -3.79 42.07 17.23
C VAL A 903 -3.69 43.58 17.02
N ARG A 904 -4.80 44.25 16.66
CA ARG A 904 -4.89 45.70 16.46
C ARG A 904 -6.29 46.22 16.81
N PRO A 905 -6.45 47.53 17.10
CA PRO A 905 -7.77 48.15 17.24
C PRO A 905 -8.61 48.02 15.97
N SER A 906 -9.93 48.01 16.13
CA SER A 906 -10.88 48.04 15.02
C SER A 906 -10.75 49.36 14.25
N ILE A 907 -10.89 49.29 12.93
CA ILE A 907 -10.90 50.46 12.04
C ILE A 907 -12.33 50.78 11.57
N PRO A 908 -12.61 52.02 11.14
CA PRO A 908 -13.86 52.35 10.45
C PRO A 908 -14.06 51.52 9.17
N VAL A 909 -15.29 51.09 8.89
CA VAL A 909 -15.62 50.30 7.67
C VAL A 909 -15.25 51.05 6.38
N THR A 910 -15.27 52.38 6.39
CA THR A 910 -14.84 53.22 5.26
C THR A 910 -13.37 53.07 4.89
N GLN A 911 -12.54 52.51 5.77
CA GLN A 911 -11.13 52.21 5.50
C GLN A 911 -10.92 50.77 5.00
N VAL A 912 -11.96 49.93 4.98
CA VAL A 912 -11.92 48.58 4.41
C VAL A 912 -12.01 48.69 2.89
N GLU A 913 -11.44 47.72 2.15
CA GLU A 913 -11.56 47.70 0.69
C GLU A 913 -13.04 47.66 0.23
N PRO A 914 -13.40 48.33 -0.88
CA PRO A 914 -14.76 48.32 -1.41
C PRO A 914 -15.25 46.93 -1.80
N ALA A 915 -16.57 46.70 -1.70
CA ALA A 915 -17.19 45.42 -2.03
C ALA A 915 -16.87 44.95 -3.45
N GLU A 916 -16.78 45.86 -4.42
CA GLU A 916 -16.45 45.57 -5.82
C GLU A 916 -15.07 44.92 -5.98
N ARG A 917 -14.13 45.18 -5.06
CA ARG A 917 -12.82 44.52 -5.04
C ARG A 917 -12.88 43.15 -4.39
N ILE A 918 -13.67 43.00 -3.32
CA ILE A 918 -13.88 41.72 -2.64
C ILE A 918 -14.55 40.72 -3.57
N LEU A 919 -15.59 41.14 -4.29
CA LEU A 919 -16.37 40.30 -5.21
C LEU A 919 -15.54 39.69 -6.34
N ARG A 920 -14.44 40.32 -6.76
CA ARG A 920 -13.51 39.77 -7.77
C ARG A 920 -12.82 38.48 -7.32
N ARG A 921 -12.83 38.19 -6.01
CA ARG A 921 -12.29 36.97 -5.43
C ARG A 921 -13.32 35.85 -5.34
N PHE A 922 -14.60 36.14 -5.61
CA PHE A 922 -15.66 35.14 -5.59
C PHE A 922 -15.73 34.44 -6.95
N SER A 923 -15.95 33.13 -6.91
CA SER A 923 -16.17 32.31 -8.10
C SER A 923 -17.44 31.51 -7.90
N THR A 924 -18.33 31.54 -8.88
CA THR A 924 -19.37 30.52 -9.00
C THR A 924 -18.69 29.32 -9.65
N ALA A 925 -18.40 28.28 -8.86
CA ALA A 925 -17.82 27.05 -9.37
C ALA A 925 -18.65 26.50 -10.55
N ALA A 926 -18.02 25.72 -11.44
CA ALA A 926 -18.77 25.01 -12.49
C ALA A 926 -19.80 24.09 -11.82
N MET A 927 -21.08 24.32 -12.12
CA MET A 927 -22.22 23.56 -11.61
C MET A 927 -22.67 22.51 -12.62
#